data_AF-A0AAD3D407-F1
#
_entry.id   AF-A0AAD3D407-F1
#
_cell.length_a   1.000
_cell.length_b   1.000
_cell.length_c   1.000
_cell.angle_alpha   90.00
_cell.angle_beta   90.00
_cell.angle_gamma   90.00
#
_symmetry.space_group_name_H-M   'P 1'
#
loop_
_entity.id
_entity.type
_entity.pdbx_description
1 polymer ?
#
loop_
_entity_poly.entity_id
_entity_poly.type
_entity_poly.pdbx_seq_one_letter_code
_entity_poly.pdbx_strand_id
1 'polypeptide(L)'
;MNRLRTFLCLLLLQVWTVQAETDPWSFLVIADPHIAETWAKYESGHPWFDGSYERNLEKIANLKETYGGDLALIPGDTQSGTEWFKPGFAKKYFNDESMSPSESVLKASKSSYGTMKRVFQEGGFDKILVAMGDHELGGNGWSLNNAKFDAIDAYRQGFQSAFNRDENDNFVYNIQIGNASSRPIGTPYENTSFAHQHKNVLFITVDCFQNYGYDYFDATKGVGGEGAVSVAVSVTVLSWFEKVLQEARENDSIKHIIVQAHVPILQPVRRVSSSGQFWDLGEESAFWKIMSAYDVDFYLAGEVHAISASKAESSNTVQIASRGNMFNALLQFEVTDDAITVKAFNEIIDSEEDINVRDYQQIGEFSIDKSAGDFDITKSDGVLELLTTDEPLLHYEFEEALPLSENQIIGMAERKRPIMSYQIIDGQNCTESLKNMGGLKDQYDAQVCNLNFVDGRRGLKAAEFREDSRFAILGNGPHAAGNVVSFNFFMKTREKNSEMVLVHYGRKWSDATNTKKNTQTLTLKNGNPVLYANHDASLQSRIPLQLNDGKWHHISVSMPEASCLLSEIVMLVDGEKVDTTVVQDIHVFHHTGGALSLGGYGYSAGTADIIPGTTQFIGTMDDFVLHGRPTTQGEMFTVAKSLFTFEISKLCVSNERQTNTILKGKGFKKCKKICKKKKWCRGFQHTKEGKVCELFKSRPTFGENKVGTTCAICNRD
;
A
#
# COMPACT_ATOMS: atom_id res chain seq x y z
N MET A 1 20.55 2.91 -78.10
CA MET A 1 19.73 1.81 -77.54
C MET A 1 20.69 0.81 -76.89
N ASN A 2 20.87 0.93 -75.57
CA ASN A 2 20.35 0.01 -74.55
C ASN A 2 20.97 -1.40 -74.63
N ARG A 3 21.60 -2.00 -73.62
CA ARG A 3 21.83 -1.65 -72.22
C ARG A 3 23.00 -2.50 -71.70
N LEU A 4 23.95 -1.82 -71.08
CA LEU A 4 24.84 -2.31 -70.04
C LEU A 4 24.01 -2.75 -68.83
N ARG A 5 24.18 -3.96 -68.29
CA ARG A 5 23.78 -4.32 -66.91
C ARG A 5 24.75 -5.34 -66.32
N THR A 6 25.86 -4.81 -65.83
CA THR A 6 26.40 -4.97 -64.47
C THR A 6 25.98 -6.24 -63.71
N PHE A 7 26.83 -7.26 -63.73
CA PHE A 7 26.98 -8.23 -62.66
C PHE A 7 27.79 -7.54 -61.54
N LEU A 8 27.11 -6.93 -60.57
CA LEU A 8 27.73 -6.52 -59.32
C LEU A 8 27.29 -7.55 -58.27
N CYS A 9 28.23 -8.39 -57.85
CA CYS A 9 28.07 -9.23 -56.67
C CYS A 9 27.75 -8.34 -55.47
N LEU A 10 26.46 -8.28 -55.10
CA LEU A 10 26.02 -7.90 -53.76
C LEU A 10 26.45 -9.03 -52.82
N LEU A 11 27.67 -8.91 -52.30
CA LEU A 11 28.06 -9.55 -51.06
C LEU A 11 27.24 -8.85 -49.97
N LEU A 12 26.08 -9.43 -49.63
CA LEU A 12 25.34 -9.11 -48.41
C LEU A 12 26.22 -9.53 -47.24
N LEU A 13 27.07 -8.60 -46.79
CA LEU A 13 27.62 -8.59 -45.44
C LEU A 13 26.43 -8.36 -44.49
N GLN A 14 25.71 -9.43 -44.15
CA GLN A 14 25.03 -9.52 -42.86
C GLN A 14 26.14 -9.57 -41.81
N VAL A 15 26.65 -8.39 -41.44
CA VAL A 15 27.37 -8.23 -40.19
C VAL A 15 26.30 -8.42 -39.12
N TRP A 16 26.14 -9.65 -38.66
CA TRP A 16 25.55 -9.89 -37.36
C TRP A 16 26.53 -9.25 -36.38
N THR A 17 26.28 -8.00 -36.01
CA THR A 17 26.88 -7.43 -34.80
C THR A 17 26.31 -8.26 -33.65
N VAL A 18 26.99 -9.35 -33.33
CA VAL A 18 26.84 -10.02 -32.04
C VAL A 18 27.36 -9.01 -31.04
N GLN A 19 26.45 -8.18 -30.52
CA GLN A 19 26.76 -7.30 -29.41
C GLN A 19 27.08 -8.22 -28.23
N ALA A 20 28.28 -8.08 -27.68
CA ALA A 20 28.68 -8.88 -26.53
C ALA A 20 27.68 -8.64 -25.39
N GLU A 21 27.24 -9.72 -24.76
CA GLU A 21 26.37 -9.68 -23.60
C GLU A 21 27.04 -8.82 -22.52
N THR A 22 26.25 -7.97 -21.86
CA THR A 22 26.77 -7.14 -20.77
C THR A 22 27.12 -8.03 -19.58
N ASP A 23 28.31 -7.87 -19.00
CA ASP A 23 28.66 -8.54 -17.75
C ASP A 23 27.59 -8.26 -16.67
N PRO A 24 27.13 -9.28 -15.91
CA PRO A 24 26.19 -9.08 -14.81
C PRO A 24 26.68 -8.00 -13.86
N TRP A 25 25.76 -7.15 -13.42
CA TRP A 25 26.07 -6.06 -12.50
C TRP A 25 24.90 -5.78 -11.56
N SER A 26 25.10 -4.90 -10.58
CA SER A 26 24.05 -4.59 -9.61
C SER A 26 23.98 -3.11 -9.27
N PHE A 27 22.89 -2.69 -8.66
CA PHE A 27 22.76 -1.38 -8.02
C PHE A 27 21.87 -1.47 -6.77
N LEU A 28 21.96 -0.47 -5.90
CA LEU A 28 21.15 -0.40 -4.69
C LEU A 28 20.03 0.63 -4.82
N VAL A 29 18.89 0.38 -4.17
CA VAL A 29 17.80 1.36 -4.01
C VAL A 29 17.56 1.62 -2.53
N ILE A 30 17.59 2.89 -2.13
CA ILE A 30 17.46 3.34 -0.74
C ILE A 30 16.52 4.54 -0.71
N ALA A 31 15.22 4.32 -0.51
CA ALA A 31 14.23 5.41 -0.45
C ALA A 31 14.16 6.07 0.93
N ASP A 32 13.74 7.33 1.00
CA ASP A 32 13.43 8.03 2.25
C ASP A 32 14.53 7.97 3.35
N PRO A 33 15.84 8.09 3.04
CA PRO A 33 16.86 7.93 4.07
C PRO A 33 16.79 9.02 5.16
N HIS A 34 16.27 10.22 4.86
CA HIS A 34 16.13 11.38 5.75
C HIS A 34 17.40 11.73 6.56
N ILE A 35 18.58 11.54 5.98
CA ILE A 35 19.86 11.81 6.64
C ILE A 35 20.41 13.20 6.34
N ALA A 36 20.10 13.79 5.18
CA ALA A 36 20.80 14.96 4.67
C ALA A 36 20.61 16.21 5.54
N GLU A 37 19.49 16.31 6.27
CA GLU A 37 19.24 17.42 7.20
C GLU A 37 20.28 17.52 8.31
N THR A 38 20.91 16.41 8.72
CA THR A 38 21.92 16.44 9.80
C THR A 38 23.12 17.32 9.42
N TRP A 39 23.33 17.54 8.12
CA TRP A 39 24.43 18.36 7.59
C TRP A 39 24.02 19.78 7.22
N ALA A 40 22.82 20.25 7.60
CA ALA A 40 22.42 21.63 7.31
C ALA A 40 23.36 22.69 7.95
N LYS A 41 24.07 22.34 9.04
CA LYS A 41 25.10 23.19 9.67
C LYS A 41 26.47 23.14 9.00
N TYR A 42 26.68 22.23 8.04
CA TYR A 42 28.00 21.89 7.54
C TYR A 42 28.51 22.95 6.56
N GLU A 43 29.10 24.03 7.06
CA GLU A 43 29.98 24.88 6.27
C GLU A 43 31.38 24.25 6.27
N SER A 44 31.99 24.14 5.08
CA SER A 44 33.35 23.63 4.91
C SER A 44 34.32 24.30 5.91
N GLY A 45 34.76 23.57 6.93
CA GLY A 45 35.76 24.02 7.90
C GLY A 45 35.31 24.17 9.37
N HIS A 46 34.06 23.87 9.76
CA HIS A 46 33.63 23.96 11.16
C HIS A 46 33.60 22.59 11.89
N PRO A 47 34.22 22.44 13.08
CA PRO A 47 34.52 21.14 13.71
C PRO A 47 33.38 20.51 14.53
N TRP A 48 32.13 20.93 14.38
CA TRP A 48 31.01 20.30 15.09
C TRP A 48 30.54 19.04 14.35
N PHE A 49 31.43 18.04 14.33
CA PHE A 49 31.04 16.67 14.05
C PHE A 49 30.27 16.16 15.26
N ASP A 50 28.95 16.03 15.14
CA ASP A 50 28.17 15.16 16.04
C ASP A 50 28.38 13.66 15.69
N GLY A 51 29.41 13.37 14.88
CA GLY A 51 29.73 12.07 14.31
C GLY A 51 28.77 11.58 13.23
N SER A 52 27.77 12.38 12.81
CA SER A 52 26.80 11.96 11.79
C SER A 52 27.44 11.71 10.43
N TYR A 53 28.47 12.48 10.08
CA TYR A 53 29.22 12.27 8.84
C TYR A 53 29.90 10.90 8.84
N GLU A 54 30.76 10.61 9.83
CA GLU A 54 31.50 9.36 9.93
C GLU A 54 30.57 8.17 10.04
N ARG A 55 29.52 8.25 10.87
CA ARG A 55 28.55 7.15 11.02
C ARG A 55 27.83 6.85 9.72
N ASN A 56 27.43 7.85 8.95
CA ASN A 56 26.76 7.61 7.67
C ASN A 56 27.74 7.15 6.58
N LEU A 57 28.97 7.67 6.59
CA LEU A 57 30.04 7.21 5.71
C LEU A 57 30.33 5.72 5.92
N GLU A 58 30.54 5.31 7.18
CA GLU A 58 30.76 3.92 7.56
C GLU A 58 29.60 3.02 7.11
N LYS A 59 28.35 3.45 7.35
CA LYS A 59 27.17 2.73 6.88
C LYS A 59 27.15 2.56 5.36
N ILE A 60 27.37 3.63 4.61
CA ILE A 60 27.32 3.58 3.14
C ILE A 60 28.48 2.71 2.60
N ALA A 61 29.68 2.84 3.18
CA ALA A 61 30.82 1.99 2.83
C ALA A 61 30.54 0.51 3.11
N ASN A 62 29.94 0.19 4.27
CA ASN A 62 29.54 -1.17 4.61
C ASN A 62 28.48 -1.71 3.64
N LEU A 63 27.49 -0.90 3.25
CA LEU A 63 26.50 -1.30 2.25
C LEU A 63 27.17 -1.62 0.90
N LYS A 64 28.10 -0.77 0.46
CA LYS A 64 28.88 -0.98 -0.76
C LYS A 64 29.72 -2.24 -0.69
N GLU A 65 30.41 -2.47 0.43
CA GLU A 65 31.26 -3.65 0.63
C GLU A 65 30.45 -4.95 0.66
N THR A 66 29.30 -4.93 1.34
CA THR A 66 28.47 -6.11 1.58
C THR A 66 27.57 -6.47 0.39
N TYR A 67 26.94 -5.47 -0.23
CA TYR A 67 25.93 -5.67 -1.28
C TYR A 67 26.38 -5.19 -2.67
N GLY A 68 27.56 -4.55 -2.77
CA GLY A 68 28.08 -4.05 -4.03
C GLY A 68 27.25 -2.88 -4.58
N GLY A 69 27.02 -2.92 -5.89
CA GLY A 69 26.24 -1.93 -6.63
C GLY A 69 27.10 -0.87 -7.31
N ASP A 70 26.97 -0.72 -8.62
CA ASP A 70 27.71 0.28 -9.41
C ASP A 70 27.25 1.71 -9.13
N LEU A 71 25.98 1.86 -8.75
CA LEU A 71 25.34 3.12 -8.37
C LEU A 71 24.31 2.90 -7.27
N ALA A 72 23.85 3.99 -6.65
CA ALA A 72 22.67 3.98 -5.78
C ALA A 72 21.54 4.84 -6.36
N LEU A 73 20.31 4.33 -6.26
CA LEU A 73 19.08 4.98 -6.65
C LEU A 73 18.31 5.40 -5.39
N ILE A 74 17.82 6.63 -5.33
CA ILE A 74 17.13 7.17 -4.16
C ILE A 74 15.82 7.82 -4.60
N PRO A 75 14.68 7.12 -4.47
CA PRO A 75 13.35 7.64 -4.75
C PRO A 75 12.88 8.73 -3.77
N GLY A 76 13.63 9.83 -3.66
CA GLY A 76 13.28 11.01 -2.86
C GLY A 76 13.57 10.92 -1.36
N ASP A 77 13.25 12.01 -0.68
CA ASP A 77 13.27 12.18 0.77
C ASP A 77 14.62 11.94 1.42
N THR A 78 15.61 12.65 0.88
CA THR A 78 16.97 12.57 1.42
C THR A 78 17.14 13.31 2.73
N GLN A 79 16.23 14.23 3.09
CA GLN A 79 16.16 15.00 4.34
C GLN A 79 14.73 15.03 4.89
N SER A 80 14.53 15.63 6.07
CA SER A 80 13.19 16.08 6.47
C SER A 80 12.82 17.44 5.87
N GLY A 81 13.67 18.47 5.92
CA GLY A 81 13.40 19.73 5.20
C GLY A 81 12.21 20.57 5.71
N THR A 82 11.28 20.03 6.51
CA THR A 82 10.00 20.65 6.91
C THR A 82 10.16 21.91 7.76
N GLU A 83 11.36 22.16 8.27
CA GLU A 83 11.66 23.28 9.15
C GLU A 83 12.54 24.35 8.48
N TRP A 84 13.13 24.10 7.31
CA TRP A 84 14.19 24.96 6.75
C TRP A 84 13.73 26.40 6.50
N PHE A 85 12.46 26.58 6.14
CA PHE A 85 11.85 27.88 5.88
C PHE A 85 11.52 28.68 7.16
N LYS A 86 11.60 28.07 8.35
CA LYS A 86 11.16 28.69 9.61
C LYS A 86 12.28 29.53 10.24
N PRO A 87 11.97 30.70 10.82
CA PRO A 87 12.96 31.55 11.50
C PRO A 87 13.72 30.82 12.62
N GLY A 88 13.05 29.94 13.36
CA GLY A 88 13.68 29.14 14.42
C GLY A 88 14.77 28.18 13.90
N PHE A 89 14.61 27.68 12.67
CA PHE A 89 15.64 26.89 12.01
C PHE A 89 16.84 27.77 11.64
N ALA A 90 16.60 28.89 10.96
CA ALA A 90 17.67 29.81 10.55
C ALA A 90 18.48 30.32 11.76
N LYS A 91 17.80 30.64 12.86
CA LYS A 91 18.44 30.95 14.15
C LYS A 91 19.31 29.79 14.67
N LYS A 92 18.78 28.56 14.71
CA LYS A 92 19.45 27.38 15.26
C LYS A 92 20.66 26.92 14.43
N TYR A 93 20.59 27.07 13.10
CA TYR A 93 21.57 26.51 12.17
C TYR A 93 22.51 27.55 11.57
N PHE A 94 22.07 28.80 11.43
CA PHE A 94 22.85 29.87 10.80
C PHE A 94 23.09 31.08 11.71
N ASN A 95 22.58 31.05 12.95
CA ASN A 95 22.65 32.16 13.91
C ASN A 95 22.05 33.47 13.35
N ASP A 96 21.03 33.35 12.50
CA ASP A 96 20.36 34.47 11.86
C ASP A 96 18.84 34.18 11.77
N GLU A 97 18.07 34.79 12.68
CA GLU A 97 16.61 34.69 12.69
C GLU A 97 15.95 35.65 11.69
N SER A 98 16.72 36.59 11.12
CA SER A 98 16.23 37.58 10.15
C SER A 98 16.34 37.11 8.69
N MET A 99 17.06 36.01 8.46
CA MET A 99 17.18 35.35 7.17
C MET A 99 15.81 35.04 6.59
N SER A 100 15.60 35.38 5.31
CA SER A 100 14.34 35.06 4.64
C SER A 100 14.14 33.54 4.52
N PRO A 101 12.89 33.05 4.43
CA PRO A 101 12.60 31.64 4.20
C PRO A 101 13.40 31.04 3.03
N SER A 102 13.46 31.73 1.89
CA SER A 102 14.18 31.28 0.70
C SER A 102 15.70 31.22 0.89
N GLU A 103 16.30 32.21 1.56
CA GLU A 103 17.74 32.20 1.85
C GLU A 103 18.12 31.06 2.80
N SER A 104 17.30 30.81 3.83
CA SER A 104 17.51 29.71 4.77
C SER A 104 17.45 28.35 4.06
N VAL A 105 16.47 28.16 3.18
CA VAL A 105 16.31 26.95 2.37
C VAL A 105 17.50 26.74 1.43
N LEU A 106 17.94 27.76 0.70
CA LEU A 106 19.09 27.66 -0.21
C LEU A 106 20.38 27.33 0.56
N LYS A 107 20.58 27.94 1.72
CA LYS A 107 21.76 27.70 2.56
C LYS A 107 21.77 26.28 3.12
N ALA A 108 20.63 25.81 3.64
CA ALA A 108 20.48 24.43 4.12
C ALA A 108 20.72 23.42 2.99
N SER A 109 20.10 23.64 1.83
CA SER A 109 20.23 22.79 0.64
C SER A 109 21.69 22.59 0.23
N LYS A 110 22.46 23.68 0.13
CA LYS A 110 23.87 23.63 -0.27
C LYS A 110 24.70 22.74 0.66
N SER A 111 24.53 22.89 1.96
CA SER A 111 25.27 22.10 2.95
C SER A 111 24.81 20.66 2.99
N SER A 112 23.49 20.41 3.01
CA SER A 112 22.88 19.09 3.12
C SER A 112 23.19 18.20 1.91
N TYR A 113 22.80 18.63 0.71
CA TYR A 113 22.97 17.84 -0.52
C TYR A 113 24.44 17.75 -0.92
N GLY A 114 25.22 18.82 -0.74
CA GLY A 114 26.66 18.83 -1.02
C GLY A 114 27.42 17.83 -0.15
N THR A 115 27.09 17.77 1.15
CA THR A 115 27.68 16.79 2.07
C THR A 115 27.20 15.38 1.77
N MET A 116 25.92 15.19 1.46
CA MET A 116 25.38 13.88 1.08
C MET A 116 26.12 13.29 -0.13
N LYS A 117 26.30 14.06 -1.21
CA LYS A 117 27.07 13.60 -2.39
C LYS A 117 28.47 13.13 -2.01
N ARG A 118 29.14 13.89 -1.14
CA ARG A 118 30.50 13.56 -0.68
C ARG A 118 30.52 12.27 0.13
N VAL A 119 29.60 12.11 1.08
CA VAL A 119 29.54 10.89 1.92
C VAL A 119 29.30 9.66 1.06
N PHE A 120 28.39 9.72 0.07
CA PHE A 120 28.17 8.60 -0.84
C PHE A 120 29.37 8.31 -1.73
N GLN A 121 30.03 9.34 -2.25
CA GLN A 121 31.24 9.19 -3.06
C GLN A 121 32.38 8.57 -2.25
N GLU A 122 32.66 9.09 -1.04
CA GLU A 122 33.67 8.54 -0.13
C GLU A 122 33.30 7.12 0.35
N GLY A 123 32.01 6.80 0.43
CA GLY A 123 31.49 5.46 0.72
C GLY A 123 31.51 4.49 -0.46
N GLY A 124 32.01 4.90 -1.63
CA GLY A 124 32.21 4.03 -2.80
C GLY A 124 31.08 4.03 -3.85
N PHE A 125 30.15 4.99 -3.77
CA PHE A 125 29.16 5.24 -4.82
C PHE A 125 29.48 6.54 -5.56
N ASP A 126 30.25 6.41 -6.65
CA ASP A 126 30.58 7.55 -7.53
C ASP A 126 29.36 8.17 -8.22
N LYS A 127 28.26 7.41 -8.28
CA LYS A 127 27.02 7.83 -8.91
C LYS A 127 25.83 7.52 -8.02
N ILE A 128 25.04 8.56 -7.77
CA ILE A 128 23.76 8.47 -7.08
C ILE A 128 22.70 9.22 -7.87
N LEU A 129 21.57 8.56 -8.12
CA LEU A 129 20.47 9.08 -8.92
C LEU A 129 19.27 9.34 -7.99
N VAL A 130 18.89 10.60 -7.81
CA VAL A 130 17.93 11.01 -6.77
C VAL A 130 16.72 11.68 -7.40
N ALA A 131 15.53 11.14 -7.10
CA ALA A 131 14.26 11.80 -7.39
C ALA A 131 13.98 12.90 -6.36
N MET A 132 13.18 13.90 -6.71
CA MET A 132 12.63 14.80 -5.70
C MET A 132 11.48 14.12 -4.97
N GLY A 133 11.51 14.13 -3.64
CA GLY A 133 10.41 13.83 -2.73
C GLY A 133 9.71 15.07 -2.21
N ASP A 134 8.66 14.89 -1.40
CA ASP A 134 7.92 16.02 -0.87
C ASP A 134 8.76 16.77 0.17
N HIS A 135 9.67 16.09 0.87
CA HIS A 135 10.63 16.70 1.79
C HIS A 135 11.73 17.50 1.05
N GLU A 136 12.02 17.24 -0.23
CA GLU A 136 12.78 18.15 -1.09
C GLU A 136 12.02 19.45 -1.41
N LEU A 137 10.72 19.53 -1.06
CA LEU A 137 9.85 20.71 -1.17
C LEU A 137 9.30 21.20 0.19
N GLY A 138 9.97 20.81 1.29
CA GLY A 138 9.59 21.23 2.65
C GLY A 138 8.46 20.41 3.30
N GLY A 139 8.18 19.23 2.76
CA GLY A 139 7.11 18.31 3.16
C GLY A 139 5.72 18.79 2.72
N ASN A 140 4.78 17.87 2.63
CA ASN A 140 3.39 18.13 2.25
C ASN A 140 2.66 19.22 3.10
N GLY A 141 1.46 19.62 2.65
CA GLY A 141 0.71 20.74 3.25
C GLY A 141 1.12 22.11 2.70
N TRP A 142 1.14 22.25 1.38
CA TRP A 142 1.50 23.46 0.63
C TRP A 142 0.33 24.45 0.51
N SER A 143 -0.26 24.82 1.65
CA SER A 143 -1.33 25.83 1.68
C SER A 143 -0.85 27.18 1.16
N LEU A 144 -1.72 27.88 0.42
CA LEU A 144 -1.45 29.23 -0.08
C LEU A 144 -1.14 30.21 1.07
N ASN A 145 -0.33 31.23 0.76
CA ASN A 145 0.00 32.34 1.66
C ASN A 145 0.72 31.92 2.95
N ASN A 146 1.55 30.88 2.89
CA ASN A 146 2.45 30.52 3.99
C ASN A 146 3.90 30.54 3.52
N ALA A 147 4.82 30.73 4.47
CA ALA A 147 6.26 30.82 4.18
C ALA A 147 6.85 29.53 3.55
N LYS A 148 6.19 28.37 3.72
CA LYS A 148 6.58 27.12 3.07
C LYS A 148 6.32 27.22 1.56
N PHE A 149 5.10 27.59 1.18
CA PHE A 149 4.67 27.76 -0.20
C PHE A 149 5.53 28.80 -0.92
N ASP A 150 5.80 29.93 -0.27
CA ASP A 150 6.66 30.99 -0.81
C ASP A 150 8.11 30.54 -1.06
N ALA A 151 8.56 29.47 -0.39
CA ALA A 151 9.91 28.93 -0.50
C ALA A 151 10.04 27.73 -1.45
N ILE A 152 8.96 27.23 -2.07
CA ILE A 152 8.98 26.03 -2.95
C ILE A 152 10.01 26.16 -4.08
N ASP A 153 10.11 27.32 -4.71
CA ASP A 153 11.09 27.55 -5.78
C ASP A 153 12.52 27.52 -5.24
N ALA A 154 12.76 28.03 -4.03
CA ALA A 154 14.05 27.98 -3.36
C ALA A 154 14.46 26.55 -2.99
N TYR A 155 13.51 25.71 -2.56
CA TYR A 155 13.72 24.29 -2.32
C TYR A 155 14.20 23.58 -3.59
N ARG A 156 13.44 23.75 -4.67
CA ARG A 156 13.77 23.13 -5.96
C ARG A 156 15.11 23.65 -6.50
N GLN A 157 15.36 24.95 -6.45
CA GLN A 157 16.63 25.56 -6.85
C GLN A 157 17.81 25.04 -6.00
N GLY A 158 17.61 24.92 -4.69
CA GLY A 158 18.61 24.42 -3.75
C GLY A 158 19.02 22.99 -4.08
N PHE A 159 18.06 22.10 -4.31
CA PHE A 159 18.31 20.74 -4.76
C PHE A 159 19.05 20.70 -6.10
N GLN A 160 18.55 21.43 -7.10
CA GLN A 160 19.13 21.47 -8.45
C GLN A 160 20.60 21.90 -8.44
N SER A 161 20.90 23.01 -7.78
CA SER A 161 22.24 23.60 -7.75
C SER A 161 23.22 22.78 -6.92
N ALA A 162 22.77 22.25 -5.78
CA ALA A 162 23.64 21.52 -4.88
C ALA A 162 23.87 20.07 -5.32
N PHE A 163 22.89 19.43 -5.96
CA PHE A 163 22.93 18.00 -6.26
C PHE A 163 23.20 17.70 -7.74
N ASN A 164 22.35 18.20 -8.63
CA ASN A 164 22.33 17.83 -10.06
C ASN A 164 23.29 18.63 -10.95
N ARG A 165 24.09 19.52 -10.36
CA ARG A 165 25.09 20.32 -11.07
C ARG A 165 26.51 20.04 -10.57
N ASP A 166 27.46 20.16 -11.50
CA ASP A 166 28.89 20.11 -11.22
C ASP A 166 29.42 21.47 -10.73
N GLU A 167 30.72 21.56 -10.46
CA GLU A 167 31.38 22.78 -10.00
C GLU A 167 31.37 23.93 -11.04
N ASN A 168 31.11 23.61 -12.31
CA ASN A 168 30.99 24.57 -13.41
C ASN A 168 29.52 24.92 -13.71
N ASP A 169 28.59 24.55 -12.83
CA ASP A 169 27.15 24.73 -12.98
C ASP A 169 26.55 23.96 -14.17
N ASN A 170 27.22 22.93 -14.70
CA ASN A 170 26.63 22.07 -15.74
C ASN A 170 25.77 20.97 -15.13
N PHE A 171 24.64 20.68 -15.77
CA PHE A 171 23.81 19.54 -15.42
C PHE A 171 24.55 18.23 -15.71
N VAL A 172 24.64 17.33 -14.72
CA VAL A 172 25.51 16.15 -14.80
C VAL A 172 24.93 15.00 -15.65
N TYR A 173 23.63 15.02 -15.96
CA TYR A 173 22.94 13.98 -16.76
C TYR A 173 22.51 14.51 -18.12
N ASN A 174 23.43 15.08 -18.90
CA ASN A 174 23.11 15.81 -20.14
C ASN A 174 23.30 14.99 -21.44
N ILE A 175 23.44 13.66 -21.35
CA ILE A 175 23.63 12.77 -22.51
C ILE A 175 22.27 12.34 -23.07
N GLN A 176 22.01 12.66 -24.34
CA GLN A 176 20.76 12.33 -25.03
C GLN A 176 20.50 10.82 -25.14
N ILE A 177 19.21 10.45 -25.19
CA ILE A 177 18.75 9.09 -25.47
C ILE A 177 18.23 9.08 -26.90
N GLY A 178 19.02 8.54 -27.84
CA GLY A 178 18.74 8.71 -29.27
C GLY A 178 18.63 10.21 -29.62
N ASN A 179 17.50 10.62 -30.19
CA ASN A 179 17.19 12.03 -30.47
C ASN A 179 16.40 12.73 -29.36
N ALA A 180 16.10 12.06 -28.25
CA ALA A 180 15.48 12.69 -27.09
C ALA A 180 16.52 13.44 -26.25
N SER A 181 16.18 14.66 -25.85
CA SER A 181 16.91 15.34 -24.78
C SER A 181 16.88 14.49 -23.52
N SER A 182 17.97 14.48 -22.75
CA SER A 182 18.03 13.75 -21.48
C SER A 182 17.16 14.36 -20.39
N ARG A 183 16.53 15.51 -20.64
CA ARG A 183 15.70 16.27 -19.70
C ARG A 183 14.64 17.10 -20.42
N PRO A 184 13.52 17.47 -19.76
CA PRO A 184 12.43 18.25 -20.34
C PRO A 184 12.81 19.75 -20.41
N ILE A 185 13.66 20.11 -21.37
CA ILE A 185 14.21 21.46 -21.57
C ILE A 185 13.10 22.52 -21.65
N GLY A 186 13.29 23.65 -20.96
CA GLY A 186 12.36 24.78 -20.96
C GLY A 186 11.17 24.61 -20.00
N THR A 187 11.21 23.59 -19.14
CA THR A 187 10.23 23.40 -18.06
C THR A 187 10.86 23.66 -16.69
N PRO A 188 10.06 23.98 -15.64
CA PRO A 188 10.57 24.07 -14.26
C PRO A 188 11.27 22.79 -13.76
N TYR A 189 11.05 21.68 -14.44
CA TYR A 189 11.52 20.34 -14.10
C TYR A 189 12.79 19.93 -14.85
N GLU A 190 13.34 20.80 -15.71
CA GLU A 190 14.47 20.45 -16.58
C GLU A 190 15.75 20.05 -15.81
N ASN A 191 15.86 20.40 -14.53
CA ASN A 191 17.02 20.07 -13.70
C ASN A 191 16.66 19.11 -12.54
N THR A 192 15.44 18.55 -12.55
CA THR A 192 14.93 17.63 -11.52
C THR A 192 14.33 16.36 -12.12
N SER A 193 13.97 16.39 -13.40
CA SER A 193 13.62 15.21 -14.20
C SER A 193 14.68 14.95 -15.27
N PHE A 194 15.13 13.71 -15.40
CA PHE A 194 16.17 13.35 -16.36
C PHE A 194 16.21 11.85 -16.70
N ALA A 195 16.87 11.53 -17.81
CA ALA A 195 17.14 10.17 -18.27
C ALA A 195 18.65 9.91 -18.28
N HIS A 196 19.07 8.75 -17.79
CA HIS A 196 20.46 8.34 -17.73
C HIS A 196 20.59 6.85 -18.06
N GLN A 197 21.26 6.54 -19.17
CA GLN A 197 21.66 5.18 -19.47
C GLN A 197 22.91 4.82 -18.67
N HIS A 198 22.86 3.72 -17.93
CA HIS A 198 24.02 3.08 -17.31
C HIS A 198 24.06 1.63 -17.75
N LYS A 199 25.13 1.25 -18.47
CA LYS A 199 25.26 -0.06 -19.10
C LYS A 199 24.01 -0.38 -19.94
N ASN A 200 23.36 -1.51 -19.66
CA ASN A 200 22.19 -2.00 -20.38
C ASN A 200 20.84 -1.54 -19.78
N VAL A 201 20.85 -0.61 -18.82
CA VAL A 201 19.64 -0.08 -18.18
C VAL A 201 19.49 1.41 -18.46
N LEU A 202 18.30 1.83 -18.85
CA LEU A 202 17.89 3.23 -18.85
C LEU A 202 17.18 3.56 -17.55
N PHE A 203 17.73 4.50 -16.79
CA PHE A 203 17.07 5.10 -15.62
C PHE A 203 16.39 6.40 -16.02
N ILE A 204 15.12 6.57 -15.64
CA ILE A 204 14.39 7.82 -15.84
C ILE A 204 13.90 8.32 -14.47
N THR A 205 14.36 9.49 -14.07
CA THR A 205 13.99 10.16 -12.82
C THR A 205 12.98 11.26 -13.12
N VAL A 206 11.87 11.30 -12.38
CA VAL A 206 10.78 12.27 -12.59
C VAL A 206 10.48 13.05 -11.31
N ASP A 207 10.47 14.38 -11.40
CA ASP A 207 9.89 15.29 -10.39
C ASP A 207 8.38 15.32 -10.62
N CYS A 208 7.65 14.65 -9.73
CA CYS A 208 6.21 14.45 -9.84
C CYS A 208 5.38 15.53 -9.12
N PHE A 209 5.99 16.62 -8.65
CA PHE A 209 5.29 17.63 -7.85
C PHE A 209 4.87 18.84 -8.68
N GLN A 210 3.61 18.82 -9.11
CA GLN A 210 3.01 19.89 -9.90
C GLN A 210 2.42 20.97 -9.02
N ASN A 211 2.93 22.20 -9.17
CA ASN A 211 2.35 23.39 -8.54
C ASN A 211 1.25 23.97 -9.43
N TYR A 212 0.02 24.03 -8.91
CA TYR A 212 -1.15 24.58 -9.58
C TYR A 212 -1.35 26.07 -9.30
N GLY A 213 -0.69 26.64 -8.29
CA GLY A 213 -0.84 28.04 -7.88
C GLY A 213 -2.15 28.36 -7.15
N TYR A 214 -2.98 27.35 -6.86
CA TYR A 214 -4.19 27.43 -6.05
C TYR A 214 -4.39 26.14 -5.26
N ASP A 215 -5.12 26.17 -4.14
CA ASP A 215 -5.44 24.97 -3.34
C ASP A 215 -6.20 23.94 -4.19
N TYR A 216 -5.50 22.88 -4.61
CA TYR A 216 -5.98 21.88 -5.56
C TYR A 216 -6.60 20.69 -4.81
N PHE A 217 -7.90 20.52 -4.97
CA PHE A 217 -8.67 19.44 -4.35
C PHE A 217 -9.93 19.16 -5.17
N ASP A 218 -10.06 17.93 -5.69
CA ASP A 218 -11.24 17.47 -6.42
C ASP A 218 -11.65 16.09 -5.88
N ALA A 219 -12.52 16.11 -4.86
CA ALA A 219 -13.02 14.90 -4.20
C ALA A 219 -13.79 13.99 -5.16
N THR A 220 -14.39 14.55 -6.23
CA THR A 220 -15.15 13.78 -7.22
C THR A 220 -14.26 12.87 -8.07
N LYS A 221 -12.97 13.19 -8.17
CA LYS A 221 -11.97 12.41 -8.90
C LYS A 221 -10.92 11.75 -8.00
N GLY A 222 -10.97 12.03 -6.70
CA GLY A 222 -10.02 11.44 -5.75
C GLY A 222 -8.61 12.01 -5.88
N VAL A 223 -8.47 13.28 -6.29
CA VAL A 223 -7.17 13.94 -6.51
C VAL A 223 -6.94 15.16 -5.61
N GLY A 224 -5.66 15.47 -5.35
CA GLY A 224 -5.25 16.63 -4.57
C GLY A 224 -5.42 16.51 -3.05
N GLY A 225 -5.63 17.64 -2.37
CA GLY A 225 -5.86 17.70 -0.92
C GLY A 225 -4.61 17.96 -0.07
N GLU A 226 -3.50 18.35 -0.69
CA GLU A 226 -2.23 18.72 -0.03
C GLU A 226 -1.89 20.21 -0.16
N GLY A 227 -2.82 21.03 -0.66
CA GLY A 227 -2.61 22.45 -0.93
C GLY A 227 -2.40 22.72 -2.43
N ALA A 228 -1.49 23.64 -2.75
CA ALA A 228 -1.28 24.09 -4.13
C ALA A 228 -0.36 23.18 -4.97
N VAL A 229 0.27 22.19 -4.34
CA VAL A 229 1.06 21.17 -5.03
C VAL A 229 0.33 19.83 -4.94
N SER A 230 0.33 19.10 -6.05
CA SER A 230 -0.19 17.74 -6.10
C SER A 230 0.70 16.86 -6.99
N VAL A 231 0.45 15.54 -6.96
CA VAL A 231 1.32 14.58 -7.61
C VAL A 231 0.82 14.29 -9.02
N ALA A 232 1.46 14.94 -9.99
CA ALA A 232 1.17 14.82 -11.41
C ALA A 232 2.35 15.35 -12.24
N VAL A 233 2.32 15.13 -13.55
CA VAL A 233 3.26 15.76 -14.49
C VAL A 233 2.51 16.58 -15.53
N SER A 234 3.12 17.71 -15.91
CA SER A 234 2.59 18.54 -17.00
C SER A 234 2.63 17.81 -18.35
N VAL A 235 1.78 18.22 -19.28
CA VAL A 235 1.73 17.67 -20.66
C VAL A 235 3.10 17.77 -21.36
N THR A 236 3.86 18.84 -21.12
CA THR A 236 5.19 19.03 -21.72
C THR A 236 6.21 18.02 -21.18
N VAL A 237 6.20 17.78 -19.87
CA VAL A 237 7.06 16.74 -19.25
C VAL A 237 6.64 15.36 -19.74
N LEU A 238 5.33 15.09 -19.84
CA LEU A 238 4.82 13.83 -20.36
C LEU A 238 5.25 13.57 -21.81
N SER A 239 5.23 14.60 -22.65
CA SER A 239 5.69 14.50 -24.06
C SER A 239 7.18 14.22 -24.16
N TRP A 240 8.00 14.83 -23.28
CA TRP A 240 9.42 14.51 -23.18
C TRP A 240 9.64 13.06 -22.74
N PHE A 241 8.91 12.63 -21.71
CA PHE A 241 8.99 11.28 -21.14
C PHE A 241 8.67 10.21 -22.19
N GLU A 242 7.56 10.38 -22.93
CA GLU A 242 7.18 9.48 -24.02
C GLU A 242 8.26 9.42 -25.10
N LYS A 243 8.83 10.56 -25.49
CA LYS A 243 9.91 10.60 -26.48
C LYS A 243 11.16 9.84 -26.01
N VAL A 244 11.54 9.97 -24.74
CA VAL A 244 12.66 9.19 -24.17
C VAL A 244 12.39 7.70 -24.27
N LEU A 245 11.19 7.25 -23.91
CA LEU A 245 10.80 5.83 -23.99
C LEU A 245 10.79 5.31 -25.43
N GLN A 246 10.30 6.11 -26.38
CA GLN A 246 10.32 5.77 -27.79
C GLN A 246 11.76 5.54 -28.27
N GLU A 247 12.67 6.49 -28.02
CA GLU A 247 14.07 6.39 -28.44
C GLU A 247 14.80 5.26 -27.69
N ALA A 248 14.40 4.94 -26.47
CA ALA A 248 14.93 3.81 -25.71
C ALA A 248 14.58 2.47 -26.37
N ARG A 249 13.35 2.32 -26.87
CA ARG A 249 12.89 1.11 -27.57
C ARG A 249 13.56 0.89 -28.93
N GLU A 250 14.07 1.95 -29.53
CA GLU A 250 14.85 1.89 -30.78
C GLU A 250 16.36 1.63 -30.54
N ASN A 251 16.81 1.57 -29.28
CA ASN A 251 18.21 1.42 -28.92
C ASN A 251 18.53 0.04 -28.34
N ASP A 252 19.17 -0.81 -29.15
CA ASP A 252 19.53 -2.20 -28.78
C ASP A 252 20.47 -2.32 -27.56
N SER A 253 21.17 -1.24 -27.18
CA SER A 253 22.00 -1.23 -25.96
C SER A 253 21.19 -1.06 -24.67
N ILE A 254 19.90 -0.71 -24.76
CA ILE A 254 19.00 -0.61 -23.60
C ILE A 254 18.15 -1.86 -23.56
N LYS A 255 18.41 -2.71 -22.56
CA LYS A 255 17.70 -3.96 -22.33
C LYS A 255 16.58 -3.82 -21.31
N HIS A 256 16.79 -2.95 -20.33
CA HIS A 256 15.79 -2.65 -19.30
C HIS A 256 15.55 -1.15 -19.15
N ILE A 257 14.32 -0.79 -18.82
CA ILE A 257 13.91 0.57 -18.50
C ILE A 257 13.36 0.60 -17.09
N ILE A 258 13.97 1.44 -16.24
CA ILE A 258 13.58 1.64 -14.85
C ILE A 258 13.25 3.12 -14.67
N VAL A 259 12.05 3.38 -14.17
CA VAL A 259 11.58 4.73 -13.86
C VAL A 259 11.57 4.90 -12.34
N GLN A 260 11.97 6.05 -11.83
CA GLN A 260 11.75 6.43 -10.44
C GLN A 260 11.04 7.79 -10.34
N ALA A 261 10.14 7.88 -9.38
CA ALA A 261 9.67 9.13 -8.79
C ALA A 261 9.40 8.87 -7.31
N HIS A 262 9.06 9.89 -6.54
CA HIS A 262 8.97 9.69 -5.10
C HIS A 262 7.74 8.88 -4.66
N VAL A 263 6.56 9.15 -5.23
CA VAL A 263 5.32 8.54 -4.70
C VAL A 263 4.86 7.31 -5.49
N PRO A 264 4.19 6.33 -4.85
CA PRO A 264 3.54 5.24 -5.56
C PRO A 264 2.40 5.70 -6.47
N ILE A 265 2.17 4.95 -7.55
CA ILE A 265 1.06 5.11 -8.49
C ILE A 265 -0.01 4.04 -8.23
N LEU A 266 0.43 2.78 -8.16
CA LEU A 266 -0.47 1.65 -7.94
C LEU A 266 -0.80 1.46 -6.46
N GLN A 267 -1.98 0.89 -6.23
CA GLN A 267 -2.41 0.36 -4.96
C GLN A 267 -2.90 -1.08 -5.14
N PRO A 268 -2.87 -1.91 -4.08
CA PRO A 268 -2.45 -1.59 -2.72
C PRO A 268 -0.92 -1.47 -2.57
N VAL A 269 -0.48 -0.78 -1.51
CA VAL A 269 0.91 -0.77 -1.02
C VAL A 269 0.88 -0.77 0.51
N ARG A 270 1.89 -1.39 1.13
CA ARG A 270 2.11 -1.24 2.57
C ARG A 270 2.60 0.19 2.86
N ARG A 271 2.16 0.76 3.98
CA ARG A 271 2.52 2.09 4.44
C ARG A 271 2.79 2.09 5.93
N VAL A 272 3.81 2.81 6.38
CA VAL A 272 4.03 3.01 7.83
C VAL A 272 4.63 4.37 8.14
N SER A 273 3.98 5.14 9.02
CA SER A 273 4.53 6.40 9.52
C SER A 273 4.95 7.36 8.40
N SER A 274 4.09 7.51 7.39
CA SER A 274 4.30 8.43 6.25
C SER A 274 3.04 9.20 5.83
N SER A 275 3.20 10.28 5.07
CA SER A 275 2.07 11.08 4.59
C SER A 275 1.13 10.25 3.69
N GLY A 276 1.69 9.24 3.02
CA GLY A 276 1.00 8.25 2.22
C GLY A 276 0.49 8.83 0.90
N GLN A 277 1.18 9.83 0.34
CA GLN A 277 0.80 10.41 -0.94
C GLN A 277 0.83 9.37 -2.06
N PHE A 278 -0.05 9.56 -3.04
CA PHE A 278 -0.14 8.75 -4.24
C PHE A 278 -0.23 9.66 -5.45
N TRP A 279 0.10 9.11 -6.61
CA TRP A 279 -0.09 9.76 -7.89
C TRP A 279 -1.57 10.03 -8.17
N ASP A 280 -1.90 11.25 -8.59
CA ASP A 280 -3.28 11.61 -8.95
C ASP A 280 -3.78 10.72 -10.09
N LEU A 281 -4.97 10.14 -9.90
CA LEU A 281 -5.60 9.18 -10.83
C LEU A 281 -4.92 7.81 -10.90
N GLY A 282 -3.85 7.55 -10.14
CA GLY A 282 -3.21 6.22 -10.05
C GLY A 282 -2.93 5.59 -11.43
N GLU A 283 -3.41 4.36 -11.63
CA GLU A 283 -3.26 3.62 -12.91
C GLU A 283 -3.95 4.29 -14.10
N GLU A 284 -4.94 5.14 -13.86
CA GLU A 284 -5.64 5.89 -14.89
C GLU A 284 -4.89 7.14 -15.35
N SER A 285 -3.80 7.50 -14.66
CA SER A 285 -2.94 8.60 -15.06
C SER A 285 -2.30 8.36 -16.43
N ALA A 286 -2.13 9.45 -17.19
CA ALA A 286 -1.45 9.36 -18.49
C ALA A 286 0.00 8.89 -18.36
N PHE A 287 0.65 9.19 -17.23
CA PHE A 287 2.01 8.76 -16.92
C PHE A 287 2.10 7.22 -16.82
N TRP A 288 1.24 6.58 -16.04
CA TRP A 288 1.20 5.12 -15.93
C TRP A 288 0.88 4.44 -17.26
N LYS A 289 -0.12 4.97 -17.98
CA LYS A 289 -0.53 4.43 -19.29
C LYS A 289 0.61 4.46 -20.31
N ILE A 290 1.42 5.51 -20.32
CA ILE A 290 2.61 5.58 -21.18
C ILE A 290 3.68 4.57 -20.74
N MET A 291 3.96 4.43 -19.44
CA MET A 291 4.92 3.42 -18.96
C MET A 291 4.50 2.00 -19.39
N SER A 292 3.21 1.67 -19.22
CA SER A 292 2.64 0.39 -19.65
C SER A 292 2.76 0.20 -21.17
N ALA A 293 2.40 1.22 -21.96
CA ALA A 293 2.43 1.14 -23.42
C ALA A 293 3.83 0.96 -24.02
N TYR A 294 4.86 1.41 -23.30
CA TYR A 294 6.26 1.25 -23.69
C TYR A 294 6.99 0.19 -22.86
N ASP A 295 6.28 -0.73 -22.21
CA ASP A 295 6.82 -1.89 -21.48
C ASP A 295 7.91 -1.56 -20.45
N VAL A 296 7.81 -0.43 -19.74
CA VAL A 296 8.75 -0.12 -18.64
C VAL A 296 8.80 -1.30 -17.68
N ASP A 297 9.99 -1.77 -17.31
CA ASP A 297 10.12 -2.98 -16.49
C ASP A 297 9.75 -2.70 -15.04
N PHE A 298 10.34 -1.65 -14.46
CA PHE A 298 10.13 -1.25 -13.07
C PHE A 298 9.81 0.24 -12.91
N TYR A 299 8.84 0.54 -12.06
CA TYR A 299 8.61 1.86 -11.48
C TYR A 299 8.96 1.82 -9.99
N LEU A 300 9.89 2.65 -9.56
CA LEU A 300 10.42 2.66 -8.19
C LEU A 300 9.95 3.92 -7.45
N ALA A 301 9.39 3.71 -6.26
CA ALA A 301 8.87 4.76 -5.40
C ALA A 301 9.41 4.65 -3.97
N GLY A 302 9.36 5.75 -3.23
CA GLY A 302 9.54 5.87 -1.78
C GLY A 302 8.21 6.22 -1.12
N GLU A 303 8.18 7.30 -0.33
CA GLU A 303 7.01 7.94 0.32
C GLU A 303 6.31 7.07 1.37
N VAL A 304 6.09 5.78 1.10
CA VAL A 304 5.24 4.93 1.95
C VAL A 304 6.00 4.26 3.08
N HIS A 305 7.32 4.43 3.14
CA HIS A 305 8.17 3.94 4.22
C HIS A 305 8.04 2.42 4.44
N ALA A 306 7.63 1.64 3.44
CA ALA A 306 7.52 0.20 3.53
C ALA A 306 7.78 -0.42 2.17
N ILE A 307 8.32 -1.64 2.17
CA ILE A 307 8.59 -2.37 0.93
C ILE A 307 7.32 -3.09 0.46
N SER A 308 6.97 -2.89 -0.80
CA SER A 308 5.84 -3.58 -1.46
C SER A 308 6.09 -3.67 -2.96
N ALA A 309 5.65 -4.77 -3.56
CA ALA A 309 5.56 -4.91 -5.00
C ALA A 309 4.09 -4.94 -5.43
N SER A 310 3.74 -4.21 -6.50
CA SER A 310 2.39 -4.16 -7.04
C SER A 310 2.44 -4.11 -8.57
N LYS A 311 1.44 -4.68 -9.23
CA LYS A 311 1.35 -4.73 -10.70
C LYS A 311 -0.11 -4.60 -11.10
N ALA A 312 -0.40 -3.75 -12.08
CA ALA A 312 -1.73 -3.68 -12.69
C ALA A 312 -1.91 -4.86 -13.64
N GLU A 313 -3.10 -5.48 -13.67
CA GLU A 313 -3.36 -6.64 -14.54
C GLU A 313 -3.10 -6.36 -16.02
N SER A 314 -3.33 -5.12 -16.45
CA SER A 314 -3.20 -4.68 -17.85
C SER A 314 -1.79 -4.20 -18.23
N SER A 315 -0.79 -4.33 -17.37
CA SER A 315 0.56 -3.80 -17.58
C SER A 315 1.62 -4.85 -17.24
N ASN A 316 2.75 -4.84 -17.94
CA ASN A 316 3.94 -5.59 -17.52
C ASN A 316 4.83 -4.80 -16.55
N THR A 317 4.60 -3.50 -16.38
CA THR A 317 5.35 -2.67 -15.44
C THR A 317 5.06 -3.05 -14.00
N VAL A 318 6.13 -3.37 -13.26
CA VAL A 318 6.06 -3.67 -11.82
C VAL A 318 6.40 -2.41 -11.04
N GLN A 319 5.53 -2.01 -10.14
CA GLN A 319 5.85 -0.99 -9.14
C GLN A 319 6.52 -1.65 -7.94
N ILE A 320 7.64 -1.08 -7.48
CA ILE A 320 8.19 -1.39 -6.16
C ILE A 320 8.26 -0.10 -5.35
N ALA A 321 7.46 -0.05 -4.29
CA ALA A 321 7.65 0.93 -3.24
C ALA A 321 8.78 0.42 -2.32
N SER A 322 9.75 1.29 -2.05
CA SER A 322 10.96 0.99 -1.31
C SER A 322 10.95 1.69 0.05
N ARG A 323 11.91 1.31 0.89
CA ARG A 323 12.18 1.89 2.20
C ARG A 323 13.69 1.93 2.41
N GLY A 324 14.16 2.99 3.05
CA GLY A 324 15.56 3.13 3.43
C GLY A 324 15.79 4.10 4.59
N ASN A 325 14.77 4.42 5.39
CA ASN A 325 14.86 5.37 6.51
C ASN A 325 16.06 5.06 7.40
N MET A 326 17.03 5.98 7.46
CA MET A 326 18.29 5.82 8.20
C MET A 326 19.10 4.55 7.86
N PHE A 327 18.93 4.01 6.65
CA PHE A 327 19.54 2.75 6.19
C PHE A 327 19.12 1.53 7.02
N ASN A 328 17.83 1.40 7.36
CA ASN A 328 17.30 0.20 8.02
C ASN A 328 16.70 -0.82 7.05
N ALA A 329 16.64 -0.49 5.77
CA ALA A 329 16.18 -1.37 4.70
C ALA A 329 16.82 -0.91 3.38
N LEU A 330 16.90 -1.83 2.42
CA LEU A 330 17.36 -1.53 1.06
C LEU A 330 16.87 -2.59 0.08
N LEU A 331 16.93 -2.26 -1.20
CA LEU A 331 16.80 -3.21 -2.29
C LEU A 331 18.11 -3.35 -3.05
N GLN A 332 18.49 -4.58 -3.39
CA GLN A 332 19.57 -4.87 -4.31
C GLN A 332 18.99 -5.36 -5.63
N PHE A 333 19.33 -4.70 -6.72
CA PHE A 333 18.96 -5.12 -8.07
C PHE A 333 20.16 -5.77 -8.73
N GLU A 334 20.03 -7.02 -9.15
CA GLU A 334 21.00 -7.79 -9.94
C GLU A 334 20.49 -7.84 -11.37
N VAL A 335 21.33 -7.41 -12.32
CA VAL A 335 20.95 -7.14 -13.71
C VAL A 335 21.83 -7.92 -14.67
N THR A 336 21.19 -8.56 -15.64
CA THR A 336 21.80 -9.13 -16.86
C THR A 336 21.12 -8.51 -18.08
N ASP A 337 21.46 -8.91 -19.30
CA ASP A 337 20.72 -8.42 -20.49
C ASP A 337 19.27 -8.92 -20.51
N ASP A 338 19.00 -10.12 -19.99
CA ASP A 338 17.68 -10.75 -20.10
C ASP A 338 16.87 -10.72 -18.81
N ALA A 339 17.50 -10.57 -17.65
CA ALA A 339 16.83 -10.72 -16.36
C ALA A 339 17.21 -9.63 -15.34
N ILE A 340 16.26 -9.33 -14.46
CA ILE A 340 16.47 -8.54 -13.24
C ILE A 340 15.98 -9.35 -12.04
N THR A 341 16.82 -9.46 -11.01
CA THR A 341 16.44 -9.97 -9.69
C THR A 341 16.55 -8.87 -8.66
N VAL A 342 15.51 -8.67 -7.88
CA VAL A 342 15.41 -7.69 -6.79
C VAL A 342 15.37 -8.45 -5.48
N LYS A 343 16.30 -8.16 -4.58
CA LYS A 343 16.33 -8.69 -3.21
C LYS A 343 16.04 -7.57 -2.22
N ALA A 344 15.09 -7.79 -1.33
CA ALA A 344 14.76 -6.86 -0.26
C ALA A 344 15.46 -7.28 1.04
N PHE A 345 16.05 -6.32 1.73
CA PHE A 345 16.77 -6.54 2.99
C PHE A 345 16.29 -5.58 4.08
N ASN A 346 16.24 -6.07 5.31
CA ASN A 346 16.02 -5.28 6.52
C ASN A 346 17.19 -5.41 7.48
N GLU A 347 17.52 -4.30 8.15
CA GLU A 347 18.45 -4.29 9.27
C GLU A 347 17.93 -5.19 10.39
N ILE A 348 18.81 -6.07 10.86
CA ILE A 348 18.68 -6.82 12.10
C ILE A 348 19.68 -6.26 13.11
N ILE A 349 19.30 -6.16 14.38
CA ILE A 349 20.21 -5.78 15.47
C ILE A 349 20.25 -6.96 16.43
N ASP A 350 21.35 -7.71 16.39
CA ASP A 350 21.50 -8.96 17.17
C ASP A 350 22.03 -8.70 18.60
N SER A 351 22.56 -7.50 18.91
CA SER A 351 22.91 -7.13 20.29
C SER A 351 22.98 -5.63 20.54
N GLU A 352 22.81 -5.20 21.80
CA GLU A 352 22.96 -3.80 22.23
C GLU A 352 24.41 -3.27 22.14
N GLU A 353 25.40 -4.14 21.88
CA GLU A 353 26.82 -3.81 22.05
C GLU A 353 27.55 -3.34 20.77
N ASP A 354 26.99 -3.52 19.56
CA ASP A 354 27.68 -3.14 18.32
C ASP A 354 26.77 -2.39 17.32
N ILE A 355 26.43 -1.14 17.66
CA ILE A 355 25.58 -0.26 16.83
C ILE A 355 26.20 0.14 15.47
N ASN A 356 27.47 -0.21 15.22
CA ASN A 356 28.23 0.23 14.05
C ASN A 356 28.35 -0.84 12.95
N VAL A 357 28.09 -2.12 13.26
CA VAL A 357 28.01 -3.19 12.25
C VAL A 357 26.56 -3.66 12.15
N ARG A 358 25.89 -3.27 11.07
CA ARG A 358 24.50 -3.67 10.80
C ARG A 358 24.50 -4.90 9.92
N ASP A 359 24.01 -6.00 10.46
CA ASP A 359 23.64 -7.14 9.63
C ASP A 359 22.27 -6.87 9.00
N TYR A 360 22.05 -7.37 7.79
CA TYR A 360 20.71 -7.36 7.18
C TYR A 360 20.28 -8.78 6.84
N GLN A 361 18.99 -9.01 7.00
CA GLN A 361 18.33 -10.23 6.58
C GLN A 361 17.57 -9.99 5.28
N GLN A 362 17.69 -10.91 4.32
CA GLN A 362 16.83 -10.93 3.15
C GLN A 362 15.40 -11.33 3.56
N ILE A 363 14.43 -10.52 3.15
CA ILE A 363 13.02 -10.59 3.56
C ILE A 363 12.06 -10.77 2.38
N GLY A 364 12.60 -10.82 1.16
CA GLY A 364 11.84 -11.02 -0.07
C GLY A 364 12.72 -10.94 -1.31
N GLU A 365 12.20 -11.45 -2.40
CA GLU A 365 12.83 -11.51 -3.70
C GLU A 365 11.77 -11.44 -4.81
N PHE A 366 12.11 -10.74 -5.88
CA PHE A 366 11.30 -10.63 -7.08
C PHE A 366 12.19 -10.73 -8.32
N SER A 367 11.81 -11.54 -9.29
CA SER A 367 12.62 -11.75 -10.49
C SER A 367 11.77 -11.71 -11.75
N ILE A 368 12.31 -11.04 -12.77
CA ILE A 368 11.79 -11.07 -14.13
C ILE A 368 12.81 -11.67 -15.08
N ASP A 369 12.33 -12.36 -16.10
CA ASP A 369 13.14 -12.94 -17.18
C ASP A 369 12.49 -12.61 -18.53
N LYS A 370 13.30 -12.13 -19.48
CA LYS A 370 12.92 -11.75 -20.85
C LYS A 370 13.65 -12.55 -21.92
N SER A 371 14.38 -13.61 -21.56
CA SER A 371 15.16 -14.43 -22.50
C SER A 371 14.30 -15.12 -23.57
N ALA A 372 13.01 -15.37 -23.27
CA ALA A 372 12.04 -15.90 -24.22
C ALA A 372 11.44 -14.83 -25.16
N GLY A 373 11.80 -13.56 -24.99
CA GLY A 373 11.22 -12.41 -25.68
C GLY A 373 9.95 -11.84 -25.02
N ASP A 374 9.44 -12.52 -23.98
CA ASP A 374 8.26 -12.12 -23.21
C ASP A 374 8.65 -11.75 -21.77
N PHE A 375 7.92 -10.83 -21.14
CA PHE A 375 8.08 -10.50 -19.73
C PHE A 375 7.50 -11.63 -18.85
N ASP A 376 8.36 -12.40 -18.19
CA ASP A 376 7.95 -13.45 -17.27
C ASP A 376 8.37 -13.14 -15.83
N ILE A 377 7.45 -13.33 -14.87
CA ILE A 377 7.74 -13.19 -13.45
C ILE A 377 8.12 -14.58 -12.93
N THR A 378 9.42 -14.80 -12.74
CA THR A 378 9.95 -16.10 -12.32
C THR A 378 9.96 -16.27 -10.81
N LYS A 379 9.87 -15.16 -10.05
CA LYS A 379 9.78 -15.16 -8.59
C LYS A 379 9.05 -13.95 -8.04
N SER A 380 8.25 -14.14 -7.00
CA SER A 380 7.60 -13.10 -6.20
C SER A 380 7.32 -13.65 -4.81
N ASP A 381 8.09 -13.21 -3.81
CA ASP A 381 8.00 -13.74 -2.44
C ASP A 381 8.27 -12.70 -1.33
N GLY A 382 7.91 -13.08 -0.10
CA GLY A 382 8.16 -12.28 1.10
C GLY A 382 7.50 -10.90 1.00
N VAL A 383 8.24 -9.84 1.35
CA VAL A 383 7.73 -8.46 1.21
C VAL A 383 7.59 -8.00 -0.25
N LEU A 384 8.18 -8.72 -1.20
CA LEU A 384 8.06 -8.48 -2.64
C LEU A 384 7.05 -9.42 -3.33
N GLU A 385 6.26 -10.18 -2.55
CA GLU A 385 5.06 -10.85 -3.05
C GLU A 385 4.11 -9.78 -3.62
N LEU A 386 3.65 -9.99 -4.86
CA LEU A 386 2.77 -9.03 -5.54
C LEU A 386 1.46 -8.88 -4.78
N LEU A 387 1.18 -7.65 -4.37
CA LEU A 387 -0.09 -7.33 -3.74
C LEU A 387 -1.19 -7.19 -4.80
N THR A 388 -2.36 -7.75 -4.51
CA THR A 388 -3.55 -7.69 -5.37
C THR A 388 -4.74 -7.11 -4.61
N THR A 389 -5.72 -6.59 -5.35
CA THR A 389 -6.99 -6.12 -4.78
C THR A 389 -8.04 -7.23 -4.67
N ASP A 390 -7.80 -8.38 -5.29
CA ASP A 390 -8.73 -9.52 -5.31
C ASP A 390 -8.88 -10.19 -3.95
N GLU A 391 -7.77 -10.29 -3.22
CA GLU A 391 -7.70 -10.88 -1.89
C GLU A 391 -8.02 -9.85 -0.79
N PRO A 392 -8.42 -10.29 0.42
CA PRO A 392 -8.46 -9.41 1.58
C PRO A 392 -7.10 -8.75 1.81
N LEU A 393 -7.10 -7.43 1.99
CA LEU A 393 -5.90 -6.70 2.40
C LEU A 393 -5.62 -6.91 3.89
N LEU A 394 -6.70 -6.91 4.69
CA LEU A 394 -6.67 -7.18 6.12
C LEU A 394 -7.65 -8.31 6.46
N HIS A 395 -7.23 -9.24 7.31
CA HIS A 395 -8.07 -10.30 7.84
C HIS A 395 -7.63 -10.68 9.25
N TYR A 396 -8.52 -10.54 10.24
CA TYR A 396 -8.28 -10.94 11.63
C TYR A 396 -9.35 -11.93 12.09
N GLU A 397 -8.92 -13.13 12.46
CA GLU A 397 -9.78 -14.22 12.94
C GLU A 397 -9.92 -14.22 14.47
N PHE A 398 -9.05 -13.50 15.19
CA PHE A 398 -9.04 -13.43 16.66
C PHE A 398 -8.81 -14.78 17.36
N GLU A 399 -7.98 -15.66 16.78
CA GLU A 399 -7.67 -16.97 17.35
C GLU A 399 -6.64 -16.93 18.47
N GLU A 400 -5.56 -16.18 18.27
CA GLU A 400 -4.42 -16.13 19.17
C GLU A 400 -3.75 -14.75 19.06
N ALA A 401 -3.45 -14.17 20.22
CA ALA A 401 -2.54 -13.03 20.31
C ALA A 401 -1.15 -13.51 20.71
N LEU A 402 -0.15 -12.98 20.02
CA LEU A 402 1.26 -13.29 20.25
C LEU A 402 1.92 -12.09 20.96
N PRO A 403 2.97 -12.31 21.76
CA PRO A 403 3.76 -11.19 22.27
C PRO A 403 4.31 -10.31 21.14
N LEU A 404 4.24 -8.99 21.29
CA LEU A 404 4.79 -8.04 20.30
C LEU A 404 6.28 -8.26 20.05
N SER A 405 6.99 -8.82 21.03
CA SER A 405 8.40 -9.14 20.93
C SER A 405 8.73 -10.29 19.96
N GLU A 406 7.73 -11.03 19.47
CA GLU A 406 7.97 -12.16 18.58
C GLU A 406 8.02 -11.77 17.10
N ASN A 407 7.48 -10.59 16.73
CA ASN A 407 7.45 -10.13 15.35
C ASN A 407 8.03 -8.71 15.22
N GLN A 408 8.93 -8.52 14.26
CA GLN A 408 9.39 -7.19 13.87
C GLN A 408 8.35 -6.52 12.96
N ILE A 409 7.66 -5.50 13.46
CA ILE A 409 6.85 -4.60 12.62
C ILE A 409 7.67 -3.33 12.40
N ILE A 410 8.09 -3.12 11.16
CA ILE A 410 8.99 -2.03 10.82
C ILE A 410 8.29 -0.70 10.99
N GLY A 411 9.02 0.29 11.52
CA GLY A 411 8.48 1.61 11.85
C GLY A 411 7.76 1.68 13.19
N MET A 412 7.52 0.56 13.90
CA MET A 412 7.14 0.58 15.32
C MET A 412 8.31 0.92 16.22
N ALA A 413 9.48 0.38 15.90
CA ALA A 413 10.59 0.27 16.83
C ALA A 413 11.28 1.62 17.11
N GLU A 414 11.71 1.84 18.36
CA GLU A 414 12.59 2.96 18.71
C GLU A 414 13.90 2.84 17.91
N ARG A 415 14.55 3.97 17.61
CA ARG A 415 15.81 4.04 16.81
C ARG A 415 16.93 3.09 17.26
N LYS A 416 16.84 2.50 18.45
CA LYS A 416 17.86 1.64 19.08
C LYS A 416 17.47 0.15 19.18
N ARG A 417 16.22 -0.24 18.92
CA ARG A 417 15.77 -1.64 19.05
C ARG A 417 14.94 -2.00 17.83
N PRO A 418 15.20 -3.12 17.14
CA PRO A 418 14.44 -3.51 15.95
C PRO A 418 13.07 -4.09 16.32
N ILE A 419 12.93 -4.60 17.54
CA ILE A 419 11.73 -5.23 18.08
C ILE A 419 11.28 -4.45 19.32
N MET A 420 9.96 -4.24 19.46
CA MET A 420 9.37 -3.64 20.66
C MET A 420 8.65 -4.69 21.49
N SER A 421 8.68 -4.54 22.81
CA SER A 421 7.90 -5.36 23.74
C SER A 421 6.55 -4.75 24.09
N TYR A 422 6.31 -3.49 23.74
CA TYR A 422 5.05 -2.80 24.03
C TYR A 422 4.81 -1.58 23.11
N GLN A 423 3.56 -1.12 23.07
CA GLN A 423 3.14 0.13 22.43
C GLN A 423 1.99 0.77 23.22
N ILE A 424 1.98 2.10 23.32
CA ILE A 424 0.87 2.83 23.96
C ILE A 424 -0.21 3.13 22.91
N ILE A 425 -1.44 2.70 23.19
CA ILE A 425 -2.62 2.92 22.34
C ILE A 425 -3.73 3.50 23.20
N ASP A 426 -4.12 4.75 22.91
CA ASP A 426 -5.17 5.46 23.66
C ASP A 426 -5.02 5.29 25.19
N GLY A 427 -3.82 5.60 25.68
CA GLY A 427 -3.45 5.55 27.10
C GLY A 427 -3.19 4.16 27.68
N GLN A 428 -3.42 3.07 26.94
CA GLN A 428 -3.19 1.71 27.40
C GLN A 428 -1.86 1.15 26.91
N ASN A 429 -1.20 0.37 27.75
CA ASN A 429 0.05 -0.29 27.41
C ASN A 429 -0.24 -1.66 26.77
N CYS A 430 -0.04 -1.77 25.47
CA CYS A 430 -0.29 -2.98 24.71
C CYS A 430 0.99 -3.77 24.45
N THR A 431 0.99 -5.06 24.76
CA THR A 431 2.17 -5.95 24.70
C THR A 431 1.99 -7.12 23.75
N GLU A 432 0.83 -7.23 23.11
CA GLU A 432 0.46 -8.35 22.25
C GLU A 432 0.07 -7.86 20.85
N SER A 433 0.13 -8.75 19.87
CA SER A 433 -0.35 -8.53 18.50
C SER A 433 -1.24 -9.66 18.00
N LEU A 434 -2.20 -9.30 17.16
CA LEU A 434 -2.98 -10.22 16.35
C LEU A 434 -2.44 -10.22 14.93
N LYS A 435 -2.17 -11.42 14.40
CA LYS A 435 -1.65 -11.58 13.05
C LYS A 435 -2.66 -11.14 12.00
N ASN A 436 -2.21 -10.38 11.01
CA ASN A 436 -2.97 -10.11 9.80
C ASN A 436 -2.82 -11.26 8.81
N MET A 437 -3.93 -11.93 8.47
CA MET A 437 -3.98 -13.01 7.49
C MET A 437 -4.19 -12.52 6.05
N GLY A 438 -4.42 -11.22 5.86
CA GLY A 438 -4.61 -10.59 4.54
C GLY A 438 -3.29 -10.31 3.80
N GLY A 439 -3.42 -9.83 2.56
CA GLY A 439 -2.30 -9.61 1.64
C GLY A 439 -1.27 -8.58 2.11
N LEU A 440 -1.62 -7.67 3.03
CA LEU A 440 -0.65 -6.74 3.61
C LEU A 440 0.30 -7.37 4.62
N LYS A 441 0.03 -8.61 5.05
CA LYS A 441 0.86 -9.47 5.93
C LYS A 441 1.24 -8.77 7.24
N ASP A 442 2.33 -9.25 7.84
CA ASP A 442 2.83 -8.97 9.18
C ASP A 442 3.11 -7.48 9.47
N GLN A 443 3.38 -6.66 8.44
CA GLN A 443 3.50 -5.20 8.59
C GLN A 443 2.21 -4.53 9.11
N TYR A 444 1.08 -5.23 8.98
CA TYR A 444 -0.25 -4.81 9.43
C TYR A 444 -0.78 -5.71 10.54
N ASP A 445 0.08 -6.47 11.24
CA ASP A 445 -0.31 -7.09 12.51
C ASP A 445 -0.86 -6.00 13.45
N ALA A 446 -1.99 -6.29 14.11
CA ALA A 446 -2.67 -5.33 14.96
C ALA A 446 -2.10 -5.39 16.37
N GLN A 447 -1.74 -4.24 16.95
CA GLN A 447 -1.34 -4.15 18.35
C GLN A 447 -2.59 -4.18 19.23
N VAL A 448 -2.59 -5.02 20.26
CA VAL A 448 -3.76 -5.25 21.10
C VAL A 448 -3.43 -5.29 22.59
N CYS A 449 -4.41 -4.92 23.41
CA CYS A 449 -4.40 -5.21 24.84
C CYS A 449 -5.79 -5.24 25.45
N ASN A 450 -5.87 -5.90 26.61
CA ASN A 450 -7.09 -6.11 27.39
C ASN A 450 -8.21 -6.74 26.54
N LEU A 451 -7.87 -7.63 25.59
CA LEU A 451 -8.82 -8.46 24.85
C LEU A 451 -8.89 -9.85 25.50
N ASN A 452 -10.10 -10.39 25.65
CA ASN A 452 -10.25 -11.80 26.00
C ASN A 452 -10.68 -12.61 24.79
N PHE A 453 -10.19 -13.83 24.68
CA PHE A 453 -10.58 -14.76 23.62
C PHE A 453 -11.65 -15.71 24.11
N VAL A 454 -12.89 -15.48 23.66
CA VAL A 454 -14.08 -16.27 24.03
C VAL A 454 -14.50 -17.19 22.88
N ASP A 455 -15.44 -18.09 23.12
CA ASP A 455 -15.96 -18.94 22.05
C ASP A 455 -16.70 -18.10 21.01
N GLY A 456 -16.14 -18.09 19.82
CA GLY A 456 -16.63 -17.43 18.63
C GLY A 456 -17.70 -18.25 17.92
N ARG A 457 -18.06 -17.79 16.73
CA ARG A 457 -19.23 -18.28 16.01
C ARG A 457 -19.10 -19.71 15.49
N ARG A 458 -17.89 -20.16 15.16
CA ARG A 458 -17.62 -21.45 14.48
C ARG A 458 -16.97 -22.50 15.39
N GLY A 459 -17.06 -22.32 16.71
CA GLY A 459 -16.26 -23.11 17.67
C GLY A 459 -14.78 -22.75 17.67
N LEU A 460 -14.42 -21.69 16.94
CA LEU A 460 -13.16 -20.96 16.99
C LEU A 460 -13.25 -19.83 18.02
N LYS A 461 -12.23 -18.99 18.16
CA LYS A 461 -12.27 -17.85 19.09
C LYS A 461 -12.88 -16.59 18.49
N ALA A 462 -13.18 -15.66 19.37
CA ALA A 462 -13.62 -14.31 19.06
C ALA A 462 -13.04 -13.37 20.12
N ALA A 463 -12.81 -12.11 19.77
CA ALA A 463 -12.34 -11.12 20.72
C ALA A 463 -13.52 -10.52 21.49
N GLU A 464 -13.47 -10.59 22.82
CA GLU A 464 -14.32 -9.85 23.74
C GLU A 464 -13.68 -8.49 24.03
N PHE A 465 -14.38 -7.43 23.64
CA PHE A 465 -14.04 -6.04 23.89
C PHE A 465 -14.75 -5.51 25.13
N ARG A 466 -14.01 -4.72 25.90
CA ARG A 466 -14.39 -4.00 27.12
C ARG A 466 -13.95 -2.54 26.99
N GLU A 467 -14.32 -1.72 27.97
CA GLU A 467 -14.02 -0.28 27.98
C GLU A 467 -12.49 0.02 27.87
N ASP A 468 -11.66 -0.85 28.42
CA ASP A 468 -10.20 -0.74 28.42
C ASP A 468 -9.51 -1.55 27.30
N SER A 469 -10.27 -2.25 26.46
CA SER A 469 -9.73 -2.99 25.31
C SER A 469 -9.17 -2.05 24.25
N ARG A 470 -8.05 -2.41 23.63
CA ARG A 470 -7.49 -1.69 22.48
C ARG A 470 -7.15 -2.66 21.36
N PHE A 471 -7.44 -2.21 20.14
CA PHE A 471 -7.03 -2.84 18.90
C PHE A 471 -6.69 -1.71 17.92
N ALA A 472 -5.45 -1.64 17.46
CA ALA A 472 -5.06 -0.67 16.44
C ALA A 472 -3.96 -1.23 15.54
N ILE A 473 -3.91 -0.75 14.31
CA ILE A 473 -2.91 -1.13 13.33
C ILE A 473 -1.96 0.05 13.13
N LEU A 474 -0.66 -0.15 13.32
CA LEU A 474 0.32 0.93 13.14
C LEU A 474 0.42 1.37 11.68
N GLY A 475 0.34 0.40 10.75
CA GLY A 475 0.38 0.64 9.32
C GLY A 475 -0.70 1.62 8.87
N ASN A 476 -0.36 2.50 7.92
CA ASN A 476 -1.31 3.49 7.43
C ASN A 476 -2.24 2.88 6.37
N GLY A 477 -3.50 3.28 6.37
CA GLY A 477 -4.49 2.81 5.39
C GLY A 477 -5.11 1.43 5.72
N PRO A 478 -5.56 0.65 4.71
CA PRO A 478 -5.32 0.83 3.28
C PRO A 478 -6.14 1.94 2.60
N HIS A 479 -7.01 2.63 3.34
CA HIS A 479 -7.68 3.84 2.85
C HIS A 479 -6.66 4.86 2.34
N ALA A 480 -6.99 5.54 1.24
CA ALA A 480 -6.23 6.65 0.69
C ALA A 480 -7.13 7.44 -0.26
N ALA A 481 -7.26 8.76 -0.09
CA ALA A 481 -8.02 9.62 -1.00
C ALA A 481 -9.39 8.99 -1.40
N GLY A 482 -9.72 9.00 -2.69
CA GLY A 482 -10.96 8.41 -3.21
C GLY A 482 -11.00 6.87 -3.26
N ASN A 483 -9.95 6.14 -2.86
CA ASN A 483 -9.88 4.71 -3.14
C ASN A 483 -10.98 3.90 -2.46
N VAL A 484 -11.38 2.82 -3.14
CA VAL A 484 -12.42 1.92 -2.68
C VAL A 484 -11.96 1.14 -1.46
N VAL A 485 -12.80 1.14 -0.43
CA VAL A 485 -12.63 0.25 0.72
C VAL A 485 -13.97 -0.42 1.01
N SER A 486 -13.90 -1.73 1.25
CA SER A 486 -15.03 -2.53 1.71
C SER A 486 -14.60 -3.38 2.88
N PHE A 487 -15.42 -3.50 3.93
CA PHE A 487 -15.13 -4.37 5.05
C PHE A 487 -16.37 -5.10 5.55
N ASN A 488 -16.14 -6.20 6.25
CA ASN A 488 -17.17 -6.97 6.92
C ASN A 488 -16.62 -7.63 8.19
N PHE A 489 -17.50 -7.87 9.14
CA PHE A 489 -17.17 -8.55 10.40
C PHE A 489 -18.44 -9.04 11.09
N PHE A 490 -18.25 -9.87 12.10
CA PHE A 490 -19.30 -10.31 13.00
C PHE A 490 -19.20 -9.59 14.32
N MET A 491 -20.35 -9.21 14.88
CA MET A 491 -20.39 -8.63 16.21
C MET A 491 -21.59 -9.12 17.02
N LYS A 492 -21.46 -9.06 18.33
CA LYS A 492 -22.53 -9.38 19.29
C LYS A 492 -22.39 -8.50 20.52
N THR A 493 -23.48 -7.86 20.93
CA THR A 493 -23.49 -7.00 22.12
C THR A 493 -24.87 -6.95 22.77
N ARG A 494 -24.92 -6.54 24.04
CA ARG A 494 -26.15 -6.22 24.78
C ARG A 494 -26.18 -4.78 25.27
N GLU A 495 -25.17 -3.98 24.90
CA GLU A 495 -25.00 -2.63 25.41
C GLU A 495 -26.09 -1.70 24.89
N LYS A 496 -26.61 -0.83 25.77
CA LYS A 496 -27.77 0.04 25.49
C LYS A 496 -27.48 1.45 25.95
N ASN A 497 -28.20 2.43 25.40
CA ASN A 497 -28.06 3.84 25.75
C ASN A 497 -26.64 4.38 25.49
N SER A 498 -25.97 3.85 24.46
CA SER A 498 -24.60 4.20 24.08
C SER A 498 -24.49 4.31 22.55
N GLU A 499 -23.44 4.98 22.12
CA GLU A 499 -22.95 4.93 20.76
C GLU A 499 -21.49 4.44 20.79
N MET A 500 -21.28 3.23 20.28
CA MET A 500 -19.98 2.56 20.37
C MET A 500 -19.25 2.56 19.03
N VAL A 501 -17.94 2.78 19.02
CA VAL A 501 -17.12 2.69 17.80
C VAL A 501 -16.88 1.22 17.46
N LEU A 502 -17.28 0.77 16.27
CA LEU A 502 -17.01 -0.59 15.79
C LEU A 502 -15.73 -0.65 14.96
N VAL A 503 -15.64 0.21 13.95
CA VAL A 503 -14.50 0.30 13.02
C VAL A 503 -14.19 1.77 12.84
N HIS A 504 -12.92 2.15 13.00
CA HIS A 504 -12.49 3.52 12.82
C HIS A 504 -11.25 3.59 11.95
N TYR A 505 -11.35 4.31 10.84
CA TYR A 505 -10.23 4.87 10.12
C TYR A 505 -10.20 6.39 10.31
N GLY A 506 -9.11 6.89 10.86
CA GLY A 506 -8.90 8.31 11.10
C GLY A 506 -7.44 8.68 11.00
N ARG A 507 -7.16 9.97 11.06
CA ARG A 507 -5.82 10.54 11.00
C ARG A 507 -4.99 10.10 12.20
N LYS A 508 -3.69 9.85 11.97
CA LYS A 508 -2.74 9.47 13.04
C LYS A 508 -2.11 10.69 13.75
N TRP A 509 -2.08 11.84 13.08
CA TRP A 509 -1.40 13.06 13.53
C TRP A 509 -2.37 14.22 13.72
N SER A 510 -2.02 15.19 14.57
CA SER A 510 -2.93 16.28 14.99
C SER A 510 -2.73 17.61 14.24
N ASP A 511 -1.88 17.64 13.22
CA ASP A 511 -1.24 18.83 12.67
C ASP A 511 -2.09 19.68 11.69
N ALA A 512 -3.39 19.44 11.59
CA ALA A 512 -4.32 20.37 10.90
C ALA A 512 -5.77 20.15 11.36
N THR A 513 -6.37 21.13 12.02
CA THR A 513 -7.76 21.08 12.48
C THR A 513 -8.79 21.34 11.36
N ASN A 514 -8.34 21.63 10.13
CA ASN A 514 -9.21 22.03 9.02
C ASN A 514 -8.88 21.29 7.71
N THR A 515 -8.88 19.96 7.77
CA THR A 515 -8.72 19.11 6.60
C THR A 515 -10.05 18.90 5.88
N LYS A 516 -10.05 18.93 4.55
CA LYS A 516 -11.21 18.57 3.71
C LYS A 516 -11.35 17.06 3.53
N LYS A 517 -10.38 16.28 4.01
CA LYS A 517 -10.37 14.82 3.94
C LYS A 517 -11.30 14.22 5.00
N ASN A 518 -11.70 12.99 4.76
CA ASN A 518 -12.72 12.27 5.49
C ASN A 518 -12.09 11.16 6.33
N THR A 519 -12.80 10.85 7.40
CA THR A 519 -12.62 9.64 8.20
C THR A 519 -13.56 8.57 7.67
N GLN A 520 -13.44 7.36 8.19
CA GLN A 520 -14.47 6.34 8.02
C GLN A 520 -14.71 5.67 9.36
N THR A 521 -15.78 6.09 10.06
CA THR A 521 -16.10 5.59 11.39
C THR A 521 -17.46 4.93 11.41
N LEU A 522 -17.49 3.61 11.54
CA LEU A 522 -18.73 2.86 11.76
C LEU A 522 -18.98 2.76 13.27
N THR A 523 -20.12 3.27 13.72
CA THR A 523 -20.59 3.19 15.11
C THR A 523 -21.83 2.32 15.24
N LEU A 524 -22.16 1.93 16.47
CA LEU A 524 -23.42 1.29 16.84
C LEU A 524 -24.18 2.17 17.83
N LYS A 525 -25.08 3.01 17.32
CA LYS A 525 -25.92 3.92 18.10
C LYS A 525 -27.17 3.21 18.58
N ASN A 526 -27.22 2.82 19.85
CA ASN A 526 -28.35 2.10 20.45
C ASN A 526 -28.78 0.87 19.63
N GLY A 527 -27.81 0.08 19.16
CA GLY A 527 -28.05 -1.09 18.31
C GLY A 527 -28.30 -0.78 16.83
N ASN A 528 -28.08 0.45 16.37
CA ASN A 528 -28.24 0.81 14.96
C ASN A 528 -26.90 1.25 14.37
N PRO A 529 -26.46 0.67 13.24
CA PRO A 529 -25.21 1.06 12.62
C PRO A 529 -25.33 2.48 12.03
N VAL A 530 -24.29 3.28 12.23
CA VAL A 530 -24.14 4.62 11.62
C VAL A 530 -22.72 4.73 11.07
N LEU A 531 -22.59 5.08 9.80
CA LEU A 531 -21.29 5.29 9.15
C LEU A 531 -21.02 6.78 9.00
N TYR A 532 -19.99 7.29 9.65
CA TYR A 532 -19.54 8.68 9.55
C TYR A 532 -18.41 8.82 8.55
N ALA A 533 -18.51 9.81 7.66
CA ALA A 533 -17.41 10.30 6.84
C ALA A 533 -16.67 11.48 7.50
N ASN A 534 -17.35 12.19 8.40
CA ASN A 534 -16.82 13.16 9.36
C ASN A 534 -17.91 13.45 10.40
N HIS A 535 -17.72 14.44 11.28
CA HIS A 535 -18.71 14.76 12.33
C HIS A 535 -20.04 15.33 11.82
N ASP A 536 -20.07 15.88 10.60
CA ASP A 536 -21.26 16.50 9.98
C ASP A 536 -21.91 15.61 8.91
N ALA A 537 -21.18 14.63 8.36
CA ALA A 537 -21.62 13.76 7.27
C ALA A 537 -21.73 12.29 7.72
N SER A 538 -22.92 11.70 7.62
CA SER A 538 -23.18 10.32 8.04
C SER A 538 -24.25 9.59 7.21
N LEU A 539 -24.15 8.26 7.17
CA LEU A 539 -25.12 7.34 6.60
C LEU A 539 -25.72 6.49 7.72
N GLN A 540 -27.04 6.52 7.86
CA GLN A 540 -27.75 5.86 8.97
C GLN A 540 -28.95 5.05 8.47
N SER A 541 -29.32 3.99 9.18
CA SER A 541 -30.54 3.24 8.89
C SER A 541 -31.79 4.10 9.07
N ARG A 542 -32.77 4.00 8.15
CA ARG A 542 -34.08 4.66 8.29
C ARG A 542 -34.94 4.02 9.37
N ILE A 543 -34.74 2.72 9.61
CA ILE A 543 -35.55 1.92 10.53
C ILE A 543 -34.64 1.34 11.61
N PRO A 544 -35.06 1.32 12.89
CA PRO A 544 -34.29 0.68 13.94
C PRO A 544 -34.06 -0.82 13.67
N LEU A 545 -32.80 -1.26 13.71
CA LEU A 545 -32.39 -2.65 13.53
C LEU A 545 -32.20 -3.39 14.86
N GLN A 546 -31.85 -2.68 15.95
CA GLN A 546 -31.68 -3.23 17.30
C GLN A 546 -30.70 -4.42 17.41
N LEU A 547 -29.50 -4.27 16.84
CA LEU A 547 -28.44 -5.28 16.82
C LEU A 547 -27.76 -5.53 18.18
N ASN A 548 -28.24 -4.87 19.24
CA ASN A 548 -27.79 -5.06 20.62
C ASN A 548 -28.68 -6.04 21.40
N ASP A 549 -29.16 -7.10 20.73
CA ASP A 549 -30.05 -8.11 21.29
C ASP A 549 -29.30 -9.31 21.92
N GLY A 550 -27.96 -9.27 21.90
CA GLY A 550 -27.10 -10.33 22.38
C GLY A 550 -26.93 -11.52 21.43
N LYS A 551 -27.32 -11.39 20.16
CA LYS A 551 -27.02 -12.37 19.09
C LYS A 551 -25.87 -11.89 18.21
N TRP A 552 -25.34 -12.83 17.42
CA TRP A 552 -24.36 -12.53 16.39
C TRP A 552 -25.06 -11.89 15.19
N HIS A 553 -24.51 -10.76 14.75
CA HIS A 553 -24.91 -10.07 13.53
C HIS A 553 -23.70 -9.91 12.61
N HIS A 554 -23.93 -10.09 11.33
CA HIS A 554 -22.98 -9.73 10.29
C HIS A 554 -23.19 -8.28 9.88
N ILE A 555 -22.14 -7.47 9.86
CA ILE A 555 -22.19 -6.13 9.26
C ILE A 555 -21.20 -6.11 8.11
N SER A 556 -21.63 -5.57 6.97
CA SER A 556 -20.75 -5.26 5.85
C SER A 556 -21.02 -3.87 5.31
N VAL A 557 -19.94 -3.17 4.97
CA VAL A 557 -19.94 -1.84 4.37
C VAL A 557 -19.08 -1.91 3.11
N SER A 558 -19.62 -1.45 1.98
CA SER A 558 -18.92 -1.54 0.70
C SER A 558 -19.11 -0.28 -0.11
N MET A 559 -17.98 0.33 -0.49
CA MET A 559 -17.95 1.39 -1.50
C MET A 559 -18.09 0.76 -2.89
N PRO A 560 -19.03 1.21 -3.74
CA PRO A 560 -19.22 0.64 -5.07
C PRO A 560 -18.14 1.05 -6.07
N GLU A 561 -17.54 2.23 -5.90
CA GLU A 561 -16.50 2.77 -6.77
C GLU A 561 -15.68 3.84 -6.02
N ALA A 562 -14.56 4.24 -6.62
CA ALA A 562 -13.69 5.26 -6.05
C ALA A 562 -14.41 6.62 -6.03
N SER A 563 -14.20 7.40 -4.97
CA SER A 563 -14.80 8.73 -4.80
C SER A 563 -16.32 8.73 -4.87
N CYS A 564 -17.00 7.62 -4.54
CA CYS A 564 -18.46 7.57 -4.51
C CYS A 564 -19.05 8.56 -3.49
N LEU A 565 -20.32 8.90 -3.67
CA LEU A 565 -21.10 9.62 -2.66
C LEU A 565 -21.31 8.75 -1.41
N LEU A 566 -21.43 9.38 -0.25
CA LEU A 566 -21.73 8.71 1.00
C LEU A 566 -23.06 7.95 0.94
N SER A 567 -24.05 8.48 0.22
CA SER A 567 -25.35 7.83 -0.02
C SER A 567 -25.27 6.59 -0.92
N GLU A 568 -24.20 6.42 -1.68
CA GLU A 568 -24.00 5.28 -2.59
C GLU A 568 -23.37 4.08 -1.88
N ILE A 569 -22.76 4.28 -0.71
CA ILE A 569 -22.19 3.20 0.10
C ILE A 569 -23.27 2.19 0.47
N VAL A 570 -22.98 0.92 0.20
CA VAL A 570 -23.87 -0.20 0.51
C VAL A 570 -23.56 -0.74 1.90
N MET A 571 -24.57 -0.68 2.78
CA MET A 571 -24.53 -1.34 4.08
C MET A 571 -25.43 -2.57 4.06
N LEU A 572 -24.90 -3.72 4.47
CA LEU A 572 -25.66 -4.95 4.68
C LEU A 572 -25.61 -5.36 6.14
N VAL A 573 -26.74 -5.85 6.65
CA VAL A 573 -26.85 -6.48 7.97
C VAL A 573 -27.46 -7.86 7.79
N ASP A 574 -26.76 -8.89 8.28
CA ASP A 574 -27.15 -10.30 8.12
C ASP A 574 -27.41 -10.71 6.66
N GLY A 575 -26.69 -10.05 5.74
CA GLY A 575 -26.80 -10.23 4.29
C GLY A 575 -27.87 -9.37 3.62
N GLU A 576 -28.80 -8.79 4.38
CA GLU A 576 -29.86 -7.94 3.85
C GLU A 576 -29.40 -6.48 3.73
N LYS A 577 -29.76 -5.83 2.61
CA LYS A 577 -29.41 -4.43 2.40
C LYS A 577 -30.19 -3.54 3.35
N VAL A 578 -29.47 -2.69 4.07
CA VAL A 578 -30.06 -1.68 4.97
C VAL A 578 -30.63 -0.55 4.14
N ASP A 579 -31.86 -0.15 4.43
CA ASP A 579 -32.45 1.07 3.89
C ASP A 579 -31.89 2.27 4.66
N THR A 580 -31.09 3.09 3.98
CA THR A 580 -30.32 4.17 4.59
C THR A 580 -30.84 5.56 4.22
N THR A 581 -30.52 6.52 5.08
CA THR A 581 -30.63 7.95 4.81
C THR A 581 -29.30 8.61 5.10
N VAL A 582 -28.94 9.62 4.31
CA VAL A 582 -27.70 10.36 4.44
C VAL A 582 -27.96 11.71 5.11
N VAL A 583 -27.06 12.12 5.99
CA VAL A 583 -26.90 13.48 6.51
C VAL A 583 -25.67 14.04 5.80
N GLN A 584 -25.86 15.11 5.02
CA GLN A 584 -24.84 15.72 4.15
C GLN A 584 -24.16 14.72 3.21
N ASP A 585 -24.67 14.64 1.98
CA ASP A 585 -24.12 13.73 0.98
C ASP A 585 -22.86 14.32 0.34
N ILE A 586 -21.71 13.71 0.62
CA ILE A 586 -20.39 14.15 0.15
C ILE A 586 -19.70 13.01 -0.60
N HIS A 587 -18.79 13.36 -1.50
CA HIS A 587 -17.85 12.38 -2.06
C HIS A 587 -16.86 11.95 -0.98
N VAL A 588 -16.72 10.65 -0.80
CA VAL A 588 -15.81 10.08 0.20
C VAL A 588 -14.36 10.21 -0.28
N PHE A 589 -13.56 10.93 0.49
CA PHE A 589 -12.15 11.17 0.24
C PHE A 589 -11.34 11.01 1.52
N HIS A 590 -10.71 9.86 1.73
CA HIS A 590 -10.02 9.52 2.95
C HIS A 590 -8.69 10.26 3.14
N HIS A 591 -8.28 10.39 4.40
CA HIS A 591 -6.87 10.63 4.74
C HIS A 591 -5.95 9.57 4.11
N THR A 592 -4.74 9.97 3.72
CA THR A 592 -3.70 9.10 3.18
C THR A 592 -2.75 8.55 4.25
N GLY A 593 -2.55 9.32 5.33
CA GLY A 593 -1.75 8.96 6.50
C GLY A 593 -2.59 8.65 7.75
N GLY A 594 -3.73 7.97 7.57
CA GLY A 594 -4.59 7.54 8.68
C GLY A 594 -4.30 6.11 9.13
N ALA A 595 -4.82 5.74 10.30
CA ALA A 595 -4.69 4.41 10.91
C ALA A 595 -6.08 3.76 11.10
N LEU A 596 -6.13 2.44 10.99
CA LEU A 596 -7.33 1.64 11.24
C LEU A 596 -7.31 1.09 12.68
N SER A 597 -8.48 1.04 13.30
CA SER A 597 -8.71 0.44 14.62
C SER A 597 -10.10 -0.20 14.71
N LEU A 598 -10.23 -1.16 15.62
CA LEU A 598 -11.47 -1.88 15.90
C LEU A 598 -11.88 -1.64 17.35
N GLY A 599 -13.18 -1.50 17.58
CA GLY A 599 -13.73 -1.29 18.91
C GLY A 599 -13.37 0.04 19.57
N GLY A 600 -12.76 0.97 18.85
CA GLY A 600 -12.26 2.23 19.37
C GLY A 600 -11.53 3.10 18.35
N TYR A 601 -10.86 4.15 18.83
CA TYR A 601 -10.13 5.12 18.00
C TYR A 601 -8.64 4.80 17.79
N GLY A 602 -8.08 3.86 18.55
CA GLY A 602 -6.68 3.43 18.39
C GLY A 602 -5.67 4.58 18.42
N TYR A 603 -4.81 4.65 17.39
CA TYR A 603 -3.80 5.71 17.24
C TYR A 603 -4.39 7.09 16.90
N SER A 604 -5.69 7.17 16.59
CA SER A 604 -6.39 8.42 16.25
C SER A 604 -7.08 9.08 17.45
N ALA A 605 -7.00 8.48 18.65
CA ALA A 605 -7.68 8.97 19.86
C ALA A 605 -7.25 10.38 20.33
N GLY A 606 -6.13 10.91 19.83
CA GLY A 606 -5.67 12.27 20.10
C GLY A 606 -6.01 13.30 19.01
N THR A 607 -6.86 12.95 18.04
CA THR A 607 -7.11 13.77 16.84
C THR A 607 -8.53 14.36 16.80
N ALA A 608 -8.77 15.28 15.85
CA ALA A 608 -10.07 15.92 15.66
C ALA A 608 -11.14 14.99 15.04
N ASP A 609 -10.77 13.77 14.70
CA ASP A 609 -11.59 12.80 13.98
C ASP A 609 -12.59 12.04 14.87
N ILE A 610 -12.63 12.40 16.16
CA ILE A 610 -13.47 11.78 17.16
C ILE A 610 -14.91 12.26 17.00
N ILE A 611 -15.84 11.32 16.86
CA ILE A 611 -17.27 11.61 16.88
C ILE A 611 -17.70 11.87 18.34
N PRO A 612 -18.20 13.07 18.67
CA PRO A 612 -18.53 13.42 20.05
C PRO A 612 -19.56 12.49 20.68
N GLY A 613 -19.34 12.10 21.93
CA GLY A 613 -20.26 11.26 22.70
C GLY A 613 -20.19 9.76 22.39
N THR A 614 -19.27 9.34 21.52
CA THR A 614 -19.01 7.92 21.29
C THR A 614 -18.13 7.31 22.38
N THR A 615 -18.21 6.00 22.51
CA THR A 615 -17.51 5.19 23.52
C THR A 615 -16.84 3.98 22.86
N GLN A 616 -15.98 3.27 23.60
CA GLN A 616 -15.39 2.02 23.14
C GLN A 616 -16.46 0.94 22.96
N PHE A 617 -16.21 -0.01 22.06
CA PHE A 617 -17.09 -1.15 21.89
C PHE A 617 -17.05 -2.07 23.10
N ILE A 618 -18.23 -2.45 23.58
CA ILE A 618 -18.42 -3.47 24.62
C ILE A 618 -19.23 -4.60 24.00
N GLY A 619 -18.61 -5.77 23.83
CA GLY A 619 -19.21 -6.90 23.13
C GLY A 619 -18.16 -7.86 22.58
N THR A 620 -18.55 -8.68 21.62
CA THR A 620 -17.64 -9.63 20.95
C THR A 620 -17.57 -9.34 19.47
N MET A 621 -16.39 -9.44 18.86
CA MET A 621 -16.14 -9.31 17.42
C MET A 621 -15.40 -10.54 16.90
N ASP A 622 -15.68 -10.93 15.65
CA ASP A 622 -15.13 -12.12 15.00
C ASP A 622 -14.98 -11.86 13.49
N ASP A 623 -13.97 -12.49 12.86
CA ASP A 623 -13.76 -12.58 11.41
C ASP A 623 -13.83 -11.21 10.69
N PHE A 624 -12.97 -10.25 11.07
CA PHE A 624 -12.89 -8.95 10.41
C PHE A 624 -12.09 -9.07 9.11
N VAL A 625 -12.69 -8.65 7.99
CA VAL A 625 -12.10 -8.70 6.65
C VAL A 625 -12.24 -7.35 5.97
N LEU A 626 -11.18 -6.85 5.36
CA LEU A 626 -11.18 -5.62 4.57
C LEU A 626 -10.55 -5.83 3.20
N HIS A 627 -11.19 -5.31 2.17
CA HIS A 627 -10.77 -5.33 0.76
C HIS A 627 -10.53 -3.91 0.23
N GLY A 628 -9.58 -3.78 -0.69
CA GLY A 628 -9.32 -2.57 -1.49
C GLY A 628 -10.16 -2.48 -2.76
N ARG A 629 -11.32 -3.16 -2.80
CA ARG A 629 -12.23 -3.23 -3.95
C ARG A 629 -13.68 -3.27 -3.48
N PRO A 630 -14.65 -3.05 -4.38
CA PRO A 630 -16.03 -3.31 -4.07
C PRO A 630 -16.22 -4.79 -3.75
N THR A 631 -17.00 -5.07 -2.72
CA THR A 631 -17.49 -6.43 -2.47
C THR A 631 -18.86 -6.57 -3.09
N THR A 632 -19.11 -7.67 -3.77
CA THR A 632 -20.43 -7.93 -4.35
C THR A 632 -21.40 -8.38 -3.25
N GLN A 633 -22.69 -8.11 -3.46
CA GLN A 633 -23.72 -8.62 -2.54
C GLN A 633 -23.65 -10.15 -2.41
N GLY A 634 -23.25 -10.87 -3.47
CA GLY A 634 -23.07 -12.33 -3.46
C GLY A 634 -21.92 -12.80 -2.57
N GLU A 635 -20.78 -12.12 -2.58
CA GLU A 635 -19.65 -12.39 -1.67
C GLU A 635 -20.06 -12.10 -0.23
N MET A 636 -20.66 -10.93 0.03
CA MET A 636 -21.16 -10.56 1.35
C MET A 636 -22.23 -11.53 1.84
N PHE A 637 -23.12 -12.01 0.95
CA PHE A 637 -24.10 -13.04 1.26
C PHE A 637 -23.47 -14.40 1.50
N THR A 638 -22.37 -14.76 0.85
CA THR A 638 -21.72 -16.06 1.02
C THR A 638 -21.05 -16.12 2.38
N VAL A 639 -20.37 -15.05 2.78
CA VAL A 639 -19.87 -14.87 4.14
C VAL A 639 -21.04 -14.92 5.13
N ALA A 640 -22.13 -14.21 4.84
CA ALA A 640 -23.36 -14.23 5.62
C ALA A 640 -24.19 -15.53 5.52
N LYS A 641 -23.91 -16.47 4.62
CA LYS A 641 -24.65 -17.76 4.47
C LYS A 641 -23.84 -18.95 4.94
N SER A 642 -22.52 -18.84 4.94
CA SER A 642 -21.67 -19.74 5.74
C SER A 642 -22.10 -19.76 7.22
N LEU A 643 -22.87 -18.75 7.65
CA LEU A 643 -23.67 -18.62 8.88
C LEU A 643 -24.75 -19.67 9.12
N PHE A 644 -25.13 -20.45 8.13
CA PHE A 644 -25.94 -21.65 8.34
C PHE A 644 -25.07 -22.87 8.12
N THR A 645 -24.06 -23.05 8.97
CA THR A 645 -23.73 -24.40 9.44
C THR A 645 -24.98 -24.93 10.14
N PHE A 646 -25.88 -25.51 9.35
CA PHE A 646 -26.60 -26.67 9.85
C PHE A 646 -25.55 -27.56 10.48
N GLU A 647 -25.65 -27.80 11.78
CA GLU A 647 -24.89 -28.84 12.45
C GLU A 647 -24.77 -30.05 11.53
N ILE A 648 -23.54 -30.49 11.31
CA ILE A 648 -23.22 -31.63 10.46
C ILE A 648 -23.56 -32.88 11.28
N SER A 649 -24.84 -33.25 11.30
CA SER A 649 -25.32 -34.51 11.89
C SER A 649 -26.69 -34.89 11.27
N LYS A 650 -26.72 -35.46 10.05
CA LYS A 650 -27.95 -35.48 9.20
C LYS A 650 -28.34 -36.82 8.55
N LEU A 651 -29.54 -37.35 8.84
CA LEU A 651 -30.41 -38.23 8.02
C LEU A 651 -31.49 -37.39 7.31
N CYS A 652 -32.27 -38.01 6.41
CA CYS A 652 -33.55 -37.48 5.97
C CYS A 652 -34.71 -38.17 6.76
N VAL A 653 -35.69 -37.42 7.26
CA VAL A 653 -36.96 -37.92 7.81
C VAL A 653 -38.09 -37.26 7.01
N SER A 654 -39.17 -37.97 6.70
CA SER A 654 -40.39 -37.32 6.20
C SER A 654 -41.46 -37.37 7.28
N ASN A 655 -42.05 -36.22 7.63
CA ASN A 655 -43.12 -36.12 8.63
C ASN A 655 -44.44 -36.79 8.18
N GLU A 656 -44.52 -37.28 6.94
CA GLU A 656 -45.69 -37.98 6.41
C GLU A 656 -45.27 -39.33 5.82
N ARG A 657 -45.96 -40.41 6.20
CA ARG A 657 -45.79 -41.79 5.69
C ARG A 657 -46.23 -41.95 4.22
N GLN A 658 -45.87 -41.04 3.33
CA GLN A 658 -46.21 -41.13 1.91
C GLN A 658 -45.08 -41.75 1.07
N THR A 659 -45.01 -43.09 1.16
CA THR A 659 -44.49 -44.04 0.17
C THR A 659 -43.06 -43.81 -0.36
N ASN A 660 -42.10 -44.45 0.30
CA ASN A 660 -40.70 -44.50 -0.11
C ASN A 660 -40.53 -45.50 -1.27
N THR A 661 -40.15 -45.02 -2.46
CA THR A 661 -39.67 -45.94 -3.51
C THR A 661 -38.21 -46.27 -3.22
N ILE A 662 -37.95 -47.47 -2.71
CA ILE A 662 -36.61 -47.96 -2.41
C ILE A 662 -36.03 -48.63 -3.66
N LEU A 663 -34.98 -48.04 -4.21
CA LEU A 663 -34.26 -48.55 -5.38
C LEU A 663 -32.92 -49.14 -4.91
N LYS A 664 -32.79 -50.48 -4.95
CA LYS A 664 -31.54 -51.17 -4.61
C LYS A 664 -30.55 -51.15 -5.79
N GLY A 665 -29.26 -51.09 -5.48
CA GLY A 665 -28.16 -51.22 -6.45
C GLY A 665 -27.83 -49.97 -7.27
N LYS A 666 -28.23 -48.76 -6.83
CA LYS A 666 -27.99 -47.51 -7.58
C LYS A 666 -27.08 -46.57 -6.81
N GLY A 667 -25.98 -46.14 -7.44
CA GLY A 667 -25.07 -45.13 -6.88
C GLY A 667 -25.67 -43.72 -6.87
N PHE A 668 -25.10 -42.84 -6.04
CA PHE A 668 -25.55 -41.45 -5.81
C PHE A 668 -25.92 -40.66 -7.09
N LYS A 669 -25.03 -40.64 -8.10
CA LYS A 669 -25.28 -39.94 -9.39
C LYS A 669 -26.55 -40.43 -10.08
N LYS A 670 -26.84 -41.74 -9.99
CA LYS A 670 -28.03 -42.37 -10.59
C LYS A 670 -29.28 -42.07 -9.77
N CYS A 671 -29.17 -42.02 -8.44
CA CYS A 671 -30.26 -41.61 -7.55
C CYS A 671 -30.71 -40.15 -7.83
N LYS A 672 -29.76 -39.23 -7.95
CA LYS A 672 -30.00 -37.82 -8.33
C LYS A 672 -30.72 -37.71 -9.68
N LYS A 673 -30.25 -38.45 -10.70
CA LYS A 673 -30.86 -38.45 -12.03
C LYS A 673 -32.29 -38.97 -12.04
N ILE A 674 -32.60 -39.98 -11.21
CA ILE A 674 -33.96 -40.54 -11.11
C ILE A 674 -34.90 -39.55 -10.42
N CYS A 675 -34.47 -38.91 -9.32
CA CYS A 675 -35.28 -37.91 -8.64
C CYS A 675 -35.62 -36.74 -9.57
N LYS A 676 -34.63 -36.21 -10.33
CA LYS A 676 -34.87 -35.14 -11.32
C LYS A 676 -35.92 -35.52 -12.38
N LYS A 677 -35.99 -36.78 -12.80
CA LYS A 677 -36.96 -37.25 -13.82
C LYS A 677 -38.38 -37.42 -13.29
N LYS A 678 -38.56 -37.59 -11.98
CA LYS A 678 -39.88 -37.84 -11.38
C LYS A 678 -40.49 -36.51 -10.93
N LYS A 679 -41.56 -36.06 -11.60
CA LYS A 679 -42.28 -34.80 -11.28
C LYS A 679 -42.79 -34.72 -9.83
N TRP A 680 -42.93 -35.84 -9.13
CA TRP A 680 -43.31 -35.87 -7.72
C TRP A 680 -42.12 -35.87 -6.75
N CYS A 681 -40.89 -36.12 -7.20
CA CYS A 681 -39.75 -36.22 -6.29
C CYS A 681 -39.31 -34.82 -5.83
N ARG A 682 -39.23 -34.64 -4.52
CA ARG A 682 -38.82 -33.41 -3.84
C ARG A 682 -37.47 -33.55 -3.11
N GLY A 683 -36.95 -34.76 -2.97
CA GLY A 683 -35.62 -35.03 -2.42
C GLY A 683 -35.26 -36.52 -2.49
N PHE A 684 -34.02 -36.88 -2.19
CA PHE A 684 -33.60 -38.28 -2.10
C PHE A 684 -32.52 -38.54 -1.04
N GLN A 685 -32.43 -39.80 -0.61
CA GLN A 685 -31.39 -40.34 0.27
C GLN A 685 -30.65 -41.49 -0.43
N HIS A 686 -29.35 -41.62 -0.19
CA HIS A 686 -28.52 -42.71 -0.71
C HIS A 686 -27.58 -43.28 0.35
N THR A 687 -27.55 -44.60 0.55
CA THR A 687 -26.61 -45.27 1.46
C THR A 687 -25.46 -45.94 0.70
N LYS A 688 -24.20 -45.67 1.09
CA LYS A 688 -22.99 -46.29 0.50
C LYS A 688 -22.94 -47.80 0.78
N GLU A 689 -23.35 -48.22 1.97
CA GLU A 689 -23.25 -49.62 2.42
C GLU A 689 -24.32 -50.55 1.83
N GLY A 690 -25.42 -50.01 1.27
CA GLY A 690 -26.51 -50.81 0.69
C GLY A 690 -26.87 -50.51 -0.77
N LYS A 691 -26.23 -49.51 -1.41
CA LYS A 691 -26.65 -48.93 -2.71
C LYS A 691 -28.16 -48.66 -2.77
N VAL A 692 -28.75 -48.26 -1.64
CA VAL A 692 -30.18 -48.01 -1.52
C VAL A 692 -30.42 -46.54 -1.81
N CYS A 693 -31.29 -46.26 -2.78
CA CYS A 693 -31.76 -44.93 -3.12
C CYS A 693 -33.23 -44.80 -2.75
N GLU A 694 -33.56 -43.82 -1.93
CA GLU A 694 -34.90 -43.55 -1.44
C GLU A 694 -35.34 -42.16 -1.92
N LEU A 695 -36.55 -42.06 -2.48
CA LEU A 695 -37.08 -40.82 -3.06
C LEU A 695 -38.27 -40.32 -2.25
N PHE A 696 -38.29 -39.03 -1.94
CA PHE A 696 -39.33 -38.40 -1.14
C PHE A 696 -40.32 -37.63 -2.02
N LYS A 697 -41.63 -37.83 -1.79
CA LYS A 697 -42.72 -37.08 -2.46
C LYS A 697 -42.94 -35.69 -1.87
N SER A 698 -42.70 -35.54 -0.58
CA SER A 698 -42.65 -34.26 0.14
C SER A 698 -41.20 -33.86 0.38
N ARG A 699 -40.96 -32.58 0.70
CA ARG A 699 -39.62 -32.10 1.03
C ARG A 699 -39.18 -32.82 2.31
N PRO A 700 -38.13 -33.67 2.28
CA PRO A 700 -37.70 -34.35 3.49
C PRO A 700 -37.17 -33.31 4.49
N THR A 701 -37.50 -33.48 5.76
CA THR A 701 -36.81 -32.82 6.87
C THR A 701 -35.54 -33.60 7.19
N PHE A 702 -34.57 -32.98 7.85
CA PHE A 702 -33.35 -33.70 8.27
C PHE A 702 -33.58 -34.34 9.66
N GLY A 703 -33.03 -35.53 9.93
CA GLY A 703 -33.05 -36.21 11.26
C GLY A 703 -31.70 -36.85 11.60
N GLU A 704 -31.63 -37.85 12.49
CA GLU A 704 -30.36 -38.39 13.07
C GLU A 704 -29.70 -39.51 12.21
N ASN A 705 -28.36 -39.54 11.98
CA ASN A 705 -27.73 -40.51 11.04
C ASN A 705 -26.74 -41.55 11.56
N LYS A 706 -26.71 -42.65 10.79
CA LYS A 706 -25.73 -43.75 10.72
C LYS A 706 -24.64 -43.46 9.68
N VAL A 707 -23.43 -43.95 9.93
CA VAL A 707 -22.26 -43.82 9.03
C VAL A 707 -22.59 -44.29 7.60
N GLY A 708 -22.14 -43.53 6.58
CA GLY A 708 -22.20 -43.96 5.18
C GLY A 708 -23.40 -43.50 4.33
N THR A 709 -24.19 -42.50 4.75
CA THR A 709 -25.41 -42.06 4.04
C THR A 709 -25.33 -40.60 3.53
N THR A 710 -25.94 -40.28 2.38
CA THR A 710 -25.97 -38.93 1.77
C THR A 710 -27.41 -38.51 1.46
N CYS A 711 -27.84 -37.33 1.95
CA CYS A 711 -29.16 -36.73 1.71
C CYS A 711 -29.04 -35.55 0.73
N ALA A 712 -29.95 -35.40 -0.23
CA ALA A 712 -29.95 -34.26 -1.16
C ALA A 712 -31.37 -33.80 -1.53
N ILE A 713 -31.61 -32.49 -1.41
CA ILE A 713 -32.81 -31.82 -1.89
C ILE A 713 -32.54 -31.39 -3.34
N CYS A 714 -33.45 -31.75 -4.25
CA CYS A 714 -33.40 -31.22 -5.60
C CYS A 714 -34.21 -29.93 -5.61
N ASN A 715 -33.55 -28.78 -5.52
CA ASN A 715 -34.19 -27.52 -5.91
C ASN A 715 -34.57 -27.67 -7.38
N ARG A 716 -35.86 -27.50 -7.67
CA ARG A 716 -36.28 -27.22 -9.03
C ARG A 716 -36.12 -25.72 -9.19
N ASP A 717 -35.42 -25.34 -10.25
CA ASP A 717 -35.49 -23.99 -10.79
C ASP A 717 -36.95 -23.54 -10.94
#